data_AF-A0A972Z953-F1
#
_entry.id   AF-A0A972Z953-F1
#
_cell.length_a   1.000
_cell.length_b   1.000
_cell.length_c   1.000
_cell.angle_alpha   90.00
_cell.angle_beta   90.00
_cell.angle_gamma   90.00
#
_symmetry.space_group_name_H-M   'P 1'
#
loop_
_entity.id
_entity.type
_entity.pdbx_description
1 polymer ?
#
loop_
_entity_poly.entity_id
_entity_poly.type
_entity_poly.pdbx_seq_one_letter_code
_entity_poly.pdbx_strand_id
1 'polypeptide(L)'
;MTGVAAQMCGDRVTVESLGYQVKPDGTILRQETNENGKSVWVVFSKLGPRRAVLNDLPPAATFIAYNYNTPIDVPAFEQEAKRILKEVEEECGWMYETKHEDGRIGKINYTVWSDVFICPECAGEVVFWEAAVDKEAGKVQDEFPCPYCQVELTKRKMDRAWSTKYDTALKGMIKQARQVPVLINYTMPGVKGRFEKRPDEIDLALIDKIENSEIPYWFPKNDILKGDKTGESLRLGITHVHHYYTKRNLWVLAAILDKCSLKMKLLFQSVAATLCSKLVRYNMGHRGNGPLNGTLYISSMIAESNVIKVIKGKQKDFIRAFVAQQRSWLTIQSLEHIQAPSSTADYVFIDPPFGSNIMYSELNYLWESWLKIHTNNKPEAIENRTQQKGLNEYRQLMTVCFNEIYRILKPGRWMTVEFSNTKASVWNSIQAALTKAGFIIANVSALDKKQGSFNAVTNTTSVKQDLIISAYKPNGGFEVRFLNEATTEEGVWDFVRTHLKYLPVTKKQGRELVPVPERDPRILFDQMVAYYVRKGYPVSISSQEFQLGLIQRFPERDGMYFLPDHAAAYDRKKMLAGSVKKQIEMFVKDESSAIDWLRQILRDNPLSFQDLNPQFMKKISSWSKNEKGIELSTLLEQNFLCYDGKGPVPEQIHAYLSSNWKDMRNLPKDDPVLRTKGKDRWYVPDPNKAGDLEKLRERTLLREFEEYRESKQKRLKVFRLEAVRAGFKKAWQERNYQIIIDIAKKIPDNILQEDPKLLMWYDQAVTRKGEDT
;
A
#
# COMPACT_ATOMS: atom_id res chain seq x y z
N MET A 1 -6.71 5.64 14.78
CA MET A 1 -5.61 6.62 15.01
C MET A 1 -5.96 8.01 14.50
N THR A 2 -6.48 8.15 13.27
CA THR A 2 -6.80 9.47 12.66
C THR A 2 -7.72 10.35 13.51
N GLY A 3 -8.75 9.78 14.16
CA GLY A 3 -9.62 10.57 15.04
C GLY A 3 -8.91 11.12 16.28
N VAL A 4 -7.97 10.36 16.87
CA VAL A 4 -7.15 10.84 17.99
C VAL A 4 -6.21 11.94 17.53
N ALA A 5 -5.53 11.75 16.38
CA ALA A 5 -4.68 12.77 15.79
C ALA A 5 -5.44 14.08 15.47
N ALA A 6 -6.68 13.97 14.99
CA ALA A 6 -7.56 15.11 14.75
C ALA A 6 -7.85 15.91 16.03
N GLN A 7 -8.01 15.23 17.17
CA GLN A 7 -8.15 15.89 18.48
C GLN A 7 -6.83 16.53 18.92
N MET A 8 -5.70 15.82 18.74
CA MET A 8 -4.37 16.29 19.12
C MET A 8 -3.89 17.52 18.33
N CYS A 9 -4.54 17.88 17.22
CA CYS A 9 -4.34 19.20 16.57
C CYS A 9 -4.70 20.40 17.47
N GLY A 10 -5.47 20.17 18.54
CA GLY A 10 -5.75 21.16 19.57
C GLY A 10 -4.75 21.18 20.73
N ASP A 11 -3.84 20.21 20.80
CA ASP A 11 -2.86 20.11 21.88
C ASP A 11 -1.56 20.83 21.52
N ARG A 12 -1.17 21.81 22.34
CA ARG A 12 0.02 22.64 22.09
C ARG A 12 1.29 21.79 22.05
N VAL A 13 1.48 20.93 23.05
CA VAL A 13 2.71 20.14 23.22
C VAL A 13 2.90 19.20 22.02
N THR A 14 1.83 18.54 21.59
CA THR A 14 1.86 17.69 20.40
C THR A 14 2.22 18.49 19.15
N VAL A 15 1.61 19.66 18.91
CA VAL A 15 1.92 20.48 17.72
C VAL A 15 3.36 20.98 17.75
N GLU A 16 3.87 21.40 18.91
CA GLU A 16 5.27 21.83 19.07
C GLU A 16 6.26 20.69 18.81
N SER A 17 5.91 19.45 19.22
CA SER A 17 6.75 18.27 18.97
C SER A 17 6.96 17.95 17.48
N LEU A 18 6.09 18.47 16.60
CA LEU A 18 6.22 18.36 15.15
C LEU A 18 7.19 19.41 14.54
N GLY A 19 7.78 20.27 15.36
CA GLY A 19 8.72 21.31 14.94
C GLY A 19 8.06 22.66 14.60
N TYR A 20 6.79 22.85 14.99
CA TYR A 20 6.12 24.15 14.89
C TYR A 20 6.29 24.96 16.17
N GLN A 21 6.16 26.29 16.06
CA GLN A 21 6.08 27.17 17.23
C GLN A 21 4.63 27.60 17.44
N VAL A 22 4.11 27.53 18.67
CA VAL A 22 2.74 27.92 18.98
C VAL A 22 2.74 29.13 19.91
N LYS A 23 2.20 30.26 19.45
CA LYS A 23 2.09 31.49 20.24
C LYS A 23 1.01 31.37 21.34
N PRO A 24 1.04 32.24 22.37
CA PRO A 24 0.03 32.26 23.43
C PRO A 24 -1.43 32.33 22.93
N ASP A 25 -1.67 33.07 21.84
CA ASP A 25 -2.98 33.23 21.18
C ASP A 25 -3.41 32.02 20.31
N GLY A 26 -2.59 30.96 20.28
CA GLY A 26 -2.81 29.75 19.48
C GLY A 26 -2.33 29.86 18.04
N THR A 27 -1.68 30.96 17.63
CA THR A 27 -1.11 31.08 16.28
C THR A 27 0.05 30.11 16.11
N ILE A 28 -0.03 29.24 15.09
CA ILE A 28 1.01 28.27 14.74
C ILE A 28 1.93 28.88 13.68
N LEU A 29 3.23 28.87 13.97
CA LEU A 29 4.27 29.31 13.07
C LEU A 29 5.07 28.12 12.54
N ARG A 30 5.48 28.20 11.28
CA ARG A 30 6.42 27.28 10.65
C ARG A 30 7.73 27.99 10.37
N GLN A 31 8.84 27.30 10.60
CA GLN A 31 10.16 27.80 10.24
C GLN A 31 10.33 27.75 8.72
N GLU A 32 10.65 28.88 8.12
CA GLU A 32 11.00 29.04 6.72
C GLU A 32 12.31 29.80 6.58
N THR A 33 12.95 29.71 5.42
CA THR A 33 14.15 30.49 5.12
C THR A 33 13.73 31.75 4.39
N ASN A 34 14.03 32.94 4.94
CA ASN A 34 13.75 34.21 4.29
C ASN A 34 14.72 34.51 3.14
N GLU A 35 14.49 35.65 2.47
CA GLU A 35 15.24 36.16 1.32
C GLU A 35 16.75 36.32 1.57
N ASN A 36 17.18 36.38 2.84
CA ASN A 36 18.59 36.54 3.23
C ASN A 36 19.23 35.22 3.73
N GLY A 37 18.59 34.07 3.49
CA GLY A 37 19.10 32.78 3.96
C GLY A 37 18.92 32.55 5.48
N LYS A 38 18.24 33.45 6.20
CA LYS A 38 17.99 33.32 7.64
C LYS A 38 16.70 32.56 7.90
N SER A 39 16.71 31.74 8.95
CA SER A 39 15.49 31.12 9.43
C SER A 39 14.54 32.16 10.04
N VAL A 40 13.31 32.21 9.55
CA VAL A 40 12.22 33.04 10.06
C VAL A 40 11.00 32.18 10.36
N TRP A 41 10.17 32.65 11.28
CA TRP A 41 8.92 32.00 11.63
C TRP A 41 7.76 32.71 10.93
N VAL A 42 7.04 31.99 10.08
CA VAL A 42 5.88 32.52 9.34
C VAL A 42 4.60 31.91 9.86
N VAL A 43 3.51 32.68 9.84
CA VAL A 43 2.18 32.19 10.25
C VAL A 43 1.75 31.10 9.28
N PHE A 44 1.46 29.92 9.84
CA PHE A 44 1.09 28.72 9.10
C PHE A 44 -0.38 28.34 9.33
N SER A 45 -0.84 28.37 10.58
CA SER A 45 -2.17 27.92 10.97
C SER A 45 -2.57 28.48 12.34
N LYS A 46 -3.73 28.07 12.86
CA LYS A 46 -4.17 28.30 14.24
C LYS A 46 -4.44 26.97 14.94
N LEU A 47 -4.10 26.90 16.22
CA LEU A 47 -4.32 25.74 17.08
C LEU A 47 -5.81 25.49 17.25
N GLY A 48 -6.24 24.23 17.16
CA GLY A 48 -7.62 23.86 17.39
C GLY A 48 -7.91 22.41 17.02
N PRO A 49 -8.76 21.71 17.81
CA PRO A 49 -9.14 20.34 17.51
C PRO A 49 -9.94 20.28 16.21
N ARG A 50 -9.78 19.18 15.46
CA ARG A 50 -10.56 18.88 14.26
C ARG A 50 -11.67 17.90 14.59
N ARG A 51 -12.86 18.13 14.04
CA ARG A 51 -14.00 17.21 14.18
C ARG A 51 -13.84 16.10 13.14
N ALA A 52 -13.60 14.88 13.59
CA ALA A 52 -13.46 13.71 12.73
C ALA A 52 -14.73 12.87 12.71
N VAL A 53 -15.10 12.41 11.52
CA VAL A 53 -16.04 11.31 11.30
C VAL A 53 -15.22 10.13 10.82
N LEU A 54 -15.25 9.03 11.57
CA LEU A 54 -14.55 7.80 11.25
C LEU A 54 -15.53 6.81 10.63
N ASN A 55 -15.11 6.15 9.56
CA ASN A 55 -15.90 5.14 8.88
C ASN A 55 -15.03 3.91 8.66
N ASP A 56 -15.54 2.75 9.07
CA ASP A 56 -14.94 1.45 8.83
C ASP A 56 -16.04 0.49 8.37
N LEU A 57 -15.71 -0.39 7.43
CA LEU A 57 -16.59 -1.50 7.03
C LEU A 57 -16.65 -2.59 8.12
N PRO A 58 -15.53 -3.03 8.74
CA PRO A 58 -15.56 -4.14 9.70
C PRO A 58 -16.01 -3.73 11.12
N PRO A 59 -16.93 -4.49 11.76
CA PRO A 59 -17.28 -4.29 13.16
C PRO A 59 -16.09 -4.28 14.12
N ALA A 60 -15.10 -5.14 13.90
CA ALA A 60 -13.90 -5.17 14.75
C ALA A 60 -13.12 -3.85 14.69
N ALA A 61 -12.96 -3.28 13.50
CA ALA A 61 -12.26 -2.01 13.31
C ALA A 61 -13.04 -0.85 13.94
N THR A 62 -14.36 -0.77 13.73
CA THR A 62 -15.20 0.26 14.36
C THR A 62 -15.18 0.13 15.88
N PHE A 63 -15.20 -1.09 16.43
CA PHE A 63 -15.11 -1.32 17.87
C PHE A 63 -13.80 -0.80 18.45
N ILE A 64 -12.67 -1.05 17.78
CA ILE A 64 -11.36 -0.50 18.17
C ILE A 64 -11.40 1.03 18.08
N ALA A 65 -11.83 1.58 16.95
CA ALA A 65 -11.91 3.01 16.74
C ALA A 65 -12.78 3.70 17.80
N TYR A 66 -13.93 3.12 18.17
CA TYR A 66 -14.81 3.65 19.20
C TYR A 66 -14.07 3.79 20.53
N ASN A 67 -13.37 2.74 20.95
CA ASN A 67 -12.67 2.72 22.23
C ASN A 67 -11.48 3.70 22.28
N TYR A 68 -10.74 3.85 21.17
CA TYR A 68 -9.64 4.82 21.09
C TYR A 68 -10.12 6.28 21.06
N ASN A 69 -11.34 6.54 20.58
CA ASN A 69 -11.90 7.88 20.43
C ASN A 69 -13.00 8.18 21.46
N THR A 70 -13.13 7.37 22.51
CA THR A 70 -14.12 7.60 23.58
C THR A 70 -13.40 7.90 24.88
N PRO A 71 -13.68 9.05 25.53
CA PRO A 71 -13.14 9.35 26.86
C PRO A 71 -13.57 8.28 27.86
N ILE A 72 -12.63 7.85 28.71
CA ILE A 72 -12.85 6.84 29.73
C ILE A 72 -12.29 7.31 31.07
N ASP A 73 -13.01 6.98 32.14
CA ASP A 73 -12.51 7.12 33.51
C ASP A 73 -11.48 6.00 33.76
N VAL A 74 -10.19 6.38 33.72
CA VAL A 74 -9.06 5.46 33.83
C VAL A 74 -9.01 4.79 35.21
N PRO A 75 -9.14 5.49 36.35
CA PRO A 75 -9.26 4.85 37.66
C PRO A 75 -10.40 3.82 37.74
N ALA A 76 -11.60 4.17 37.27
CA ALA A 76 -12.74 3.25 37.28
C ALA A 76 -12.50 2.03 36.38
N PHE A 77 -11.88 2.23 35.21
CA PHE A 77 -11.47 1.14 34.32
C PHE A 77 -10.47 0.21 35.00
N GLU A 78 -9.46 0.76 35.68
CA GLU A 78 -8.45 -0.04 36.38
C GLU A 78 -9.06 -0.86 37.52
N GLN A 79 -9.92 -0.24 38.33
CA GLN A 79 -10.60 -0.92 39.44
C GLN A 79 -11.47 -2.07 38.95
N GLU A 80 -12.27 -1.83 37.91
CA GLU A 80 -13.15 -2.86 37.34
C GLU A 80 -12.37 -4.02 36.72
N ALA A 81 -11.29 -3.73 35.98
CA ALA A 81 -10.42 -4.77 35.45
C ALA A 81 -9.75 -5.60 36.56
N LYS A 82 -9.34 -4.97 37.68
CA LYS A 82 -8.80 -5.70 38.85
C LYS A 82 -9.86 -6.58 39.51
N ARG A 83 -11.10 -6.11 39.64
CA ARG A 83 -12.23 -6.88 40.19
C ARG A 83 -12.48 -8.15 39.37
N ILE A 84 -12.65 -8.00 38.05
CA ILE A 84 -12.89 -9.13 37.14
C ILE A 84 -11.75 -10.14 37.19
N LEU A 85 -10.50 -9.67 37.15
CA LEU A 85 -9.33 -10.56 37.19
C LEU A 85 -9.23 -11.33 38.52
N LYS A 86 -9.63 -10.72 39.64
CA LYS A 86 -9.67 -11.37 40.94
C LYS A 86 -10.70 -12.50 40.96
N GLU A 87 -11.93 -12.20 40.54
CA GLU A 87 -13.02 -13.20 40.48
C GLU A 87 -12.67 -14.37 39.56
N VAL A 88 -12.05 -14.09 38.41
CA VAL A 88 -11.63 -15.14 37.47
C VAL A 88 -10.43 -15.95 37.98
N GLU A 89 -9.50 -15.34 38.71
CA GLU A 89 -8.40 -16.09 39.36
C GLU A 89 -8.93 -17.01 40.47
N GLU A 90 -9.91 -16.55 41.26
CA GLU A 90 -10.57 -17.38 42.28
C GLU A 90 -11.30 -18.58 41.66
N GLU A 91 -11.94 -18.39 40.51
CA GLU A 91 -12.73 -19.43 39.84
C GLU A 91 -11.89 -20.38 38.97
N CYS A 92 -10.96 -19.84 38.19
CA CYS A 92 -10.22 -20.56 37.14
C CYS A 92 -8.71 -20.71 37.42
N GLY A 93 -8.17 -20.10 38.48
CA GLY A 93 -6.74 -20.06 38.76
C GLY A 93 -6.10 -21.44 38.98
N TRP A 94 -6.89 -22.42 39.41
CA TRP A 94 -6.48 -23.83 39.57
C TRP A 94 -6.02 -24.47 38.25
N MET A 95 -6.49 -23.97 37.10
CA MET A 95 -6.11 -24.50 35.79
C MET A 95 -4.68 -24.13 35.38
N TYR A 96 -4.07 -23.16 36.06
CA TYR A 96 -2.71 -22.65 35.79
C TYR A 96 -1.75 -22.98 36.93
N GLU A 97 -1.99 -24.05 37.66
CA GLU A 97 -1.11 -24.51 38.74
C GLU A 97 -0.26 -25.70 38.30
N THR A 98 0.98 -25.75 38.78
CA THR A 98 1.90 -26.86 38.55
C THR A 98 2.77 -27.07 39.79
N LYS A 99 3.26 -28.29 40.01
CA LYS A 99 4.12 -28.62 41.14
C LYS A 99 5.59 -28.35 40.80
N HIS A 100 6.30 -27.65 41.69
CA HIS A 100 7.75 -27.47 41.65
C HIS A 100 8.48 -28.70 42.22
N GLU A 101 9.79 -28.80 41.99
CA GLU A 101 10.62 -29.92 42.44
C GLU A 101 10.58 -30.12 43.97
N ASP A 102 10.45 -29.02 44.73
CA ASP A 102 10.33 -29.04 46.19
C ASP A 102 8.89 -29.27 46.70
N GLY A 103 7.94 -29.50 45.80
CA GLY A 103 6.54 -29.78 46.10
C GLY A 103 5.64 -28.56 46.30
N ARG A 104 6.18 -27.32 46.28
CA ARG A 104 5.35 -26.10 46.30
C ARG A 104 4.60 -25.91 44.98
N ILE A 105 3.47 -25.20 45.04
CA ILE A 105 2.67 -24.89 43.86
C ILE A 105 3.20 -23.62 43.18
N GLY A 106 3.52 -23.75 41.90
CA GLY A 106 3.87 -22.67 40.98
C GLY A 106 2.71 -22.27 40.08
N LYS A 107 2.76 -21.04 39.55
CA LYS A 107 1.77 -20.54 38.58
C LYS A 107 2.35 -20.59 37.17
N ILE A 108 1.66 -21.30 36.28
CA ILE A 108 2.01 -21.46 34.87
C ILE A 108 1.94 -20.10 34.17
N ASN A 109 3.01 -19.77 33.46
CA ASN A 109 3.10 -18.61 32.57
C ASN A 109 2.59 -18.96 31.17
N TYR A 110 3.04 -20.10 30.65
CA TYR A 110 2.58 -20.68 29.40
C TYR A 110 2.96 -22.17 29.32
N THR A 111 2.20 -22.94 28.54
CA THR A 111 2.50 -24.33 28.18
C THR A 111 2.80 -24.41 26.69
N VAL A 112 3.90 -25.06 26.30
CA VAL A 112 4.24 -25.31 24.90
C VAL A 112 3.63 -26.63 24.48
N TRP A 113 2.92 -26.61 23.35
CA TRP A 113 2.36 -27.80 22.72
C TRP A 113 3.04 -28.04 21.38
N SER A 114 3.33 -29.31 21.08
CA SER A 114 4.01 -29.74 19.87
C SER A 114 3.15 -30.68 19.04
N ASP A 115 3.16 -30.49 17.71
CA ASP A 115 2.57 -31.42 16.77
C ASP A 115 3.20 -32.81 16.87
N VAL A 116 2.36 -33.83 16.71
CA VAL A 116 2.79 -35.22 16.54
C VAL A 116 2.67 -35.58 15.06
N PHE A 117 3.74 -36.11 14.49
CA PHE A 117 3.82 -36.58 13.11
C PHE A 117 3.95 -38.10 13.05
N ILE A 118 3.76 -38.68 11.87
CA ILE A 118 3.94 -40.09 11.59
C ILE A 118 5.11 -40.23 10.61
N CYS A 119 6.10 -41.04 10.99
CA CYS A 119 7.22 -41.36 10.12
C CYS A 119 6.72 -42.17 8.90
N PRO A 120 7.05 -41.78 7.65
CA PRO A 120 6.60 -42.50 6.46
C PRO A 120 7.21 -43.91 6.32
N GLU A 121 8.38 -44.15 6.93
CA GLU A 121 9.10 -45.43 6.80
C GLU A 121 8.69 -46.44 7.88
N CYS A 122 8.62 -46.03 9.15
CA CYS A 122 8.36 -46.94 10.27
C CYS A 122 6.99 -46.77 10.93
N ALA A 123 6.18 -45.82 10.46
CA ALA A 123 4.88 -45.44 11.04
C ALA A 123 4.90 -45.01 12.52
N GLY A 124 6.08 -44.81 13.11
CA GLY A 124 6.22 -44.34 14.49
C GLY A 124 5.75 -42.89 14.68
N GLU A 125 5.20 -42.59 15.86
CA GLU A 125 4.73 -41.25 16.22
C GLU A 125 5.90 -40.34 16.65
N VAL A 126 6.26 -39.37 15.81
CA VAL A 126 7.36 -38.44 16.06
C VAL A 126 6.82 -37.17 16.70
N VAL A 127 7.09 -36.96 17.98
CA VAL A 127 6.83 -35.67 18.66
C VAL A 127 7.83 -34.64 18.13
N PHE A 128 7.35 -33.63 17.41
CA PHE A 128 8.24 -32.70 16.69
C PHE A 128 9.23 -31.99 17.60
N TRP A 129 8.81 -31.63 18.80
CA TRP A 129 9.69 -31.05 19.83
C TRP A 129 10.84 -31.97 20.21
N GLU A 130 10.58 -33.26 20.42
CA GLU A 130 11.60 -34.19 20.89
C GLU A 130 12.60 -34.54 19.80
N ALA A 131 12.15 -34.58 18.54
CA ALA A 131 13.00 -34.96 17.41
C ALA A 131 13.77 -33.78 16.80
N ALA A 132 13.17 -32.60 16.71
CA ALA A 132 13.71 -31.49 15.90
C ALA A 132 14.26 -30.31 16.72
N VAL A 133 13.98 -30.24 18.02
CA VAL A 133 14.34 -29.06 18.83
C VAL A 133 15.62 -29.31 19.61
N ASP A 134 16.64 -28.52 19.28
CA ASP A 134 17.86 -28.42 20.07
C ASP A 134 17.72 -27.29 21.09
N LYS A 135 17.52 -27.67 22.36
CA LYS A 135 17.32 -26.73 23.46
C LYS A 135 18.59 -25.98 23.82
N GLU A 136 19.75 -26.62 23.72
CA GLU A 136 21.04 -26.04 24.09
C GLU A 136 21.48 -25.01 23.05
N ALA A 137 21.33 -25.34 21.77
CA ALA A 137 21.59 -24.42 20.68
C ALA A 137 20.46 -23.40 20.46
N GLY A 138 19.29 -23.60 21.08
CA GLY A 138 18.11 -22.75 20.92
C GLY A 138 17.58 -22.73 19.48
N LYS A 139 17.70 -23.85 18.76
CA LYS A 139 17.43 -23.97 17.32
C LYS A 139 16.46 -25.12 17.03
N VAL A 140 15.65 -24.94 15.99
CA VAL A 140 14.86 -26.02 15.38
C VAL A 140 15.62 -26.50 14.14
N GLN A 141 15.89 -27.79 14.05
CA GLN A 141 16.56 -28.41 12.91
C GLN A 141 15.57 -28.60 11.75
N ASP A 142 16.01 -28.30 10.53
CA ASP A 142 15.20 -28.51 9.31
C ASP A 142 15.13 -29.99 8.91
N GLU A 143 16.21 -30.73 9.22
CA GLU A 143 16.39 -32.16 8.99
C GLU A 143 16.82 -32.80 10.31
N PHE A 144 16.21 -33.92 10.68
CA PHE A 144 16.45 -34.61 11.95
C PHE A 144 16.17 -36.12 11.82
N PRO A 145 16.88 -36.98 12.57
CA PRO A 145 16.66 -38.42 12.50
C PRO A 145 15.35 -38.82 13.18
N CYS A 146 14.67 -39.81 12.61
CA CYS A 146 13.53 -40.47 13.25
C CYS A 146 13.99 -41.14 14.57
N PRO A 147 13.32 -40.91 15.70
CA PRO A 147 13.71 -41.50 16.99
C PRO A 147 13.61 -43.03 17.02
N TYR A 148 12.87 -43.66 16.09
CA TYR A 148 12.65 -45.10 16.06
C TYR A 148 13.48 -45.84 15.02
N CYS A 149 13.58 -45.31 13.79
CA CYS A 149 14.23 -45.99 12.66
C CYS A 149 15.41 -45.22 12.08
N GLN A 150 15.77 -44.07 12.66
CA GLN A 150 16.93 -43.24 12.27
C GLN A 150 16.94 -42.71 10.83
N VAL A 151 15.87 -42.91 10.04
CA VAL A 151 15.74 -42.26 8.74
C VAL A 151 15.72 -40.74 8.91
N GLU A 152 16.37 -40.02 8.00
CA GLU A 152 16.38 -38.57 8.00
C GLU A 152 15.01 -38.01 7.57
N LEU A 153 14.39 -37.26 8.49
CA LEU A 153 13.06 -36.69 8.33
C LEU A 153 13.13 -35.18 8.12
N THR A 154 12.13 -34.66 7.42
CA THR A 154 11.82 -33.22 7.41
C THR A 154 10.33 -33.05 7.68
N LYS A 155 9.94 -31.89 8.19
CA LYS A 155 8.52 -31.59 8.45
C LYS A 155 7.61 -31.75 7.22
N ARG A 156 8.15 -31.61 6.01
CA ARG A 156 7.38 -31.75 4.76
C ARG A 156 7.18 -33.20 4.31
N LYS A 157 8.05 -34.12 4.74
CA LYS A 157 8.01 -35.55 4.36
C LYS A 157 7.12 -36.38 5.29
N MET A 158 6.69 -35.84 6.41
CA MET A 158 5.87 -36.56 7.39
C MET A 158 4.40 -36.20 7.29
N ASP A 159 3.56 -37.19 7.55
CA ASP A 159 2.14 -36.99 7.76
C ASP A 159 1.86 -36.58 9.21
N ARG A 160 0.74 -35.89 9.44
CA ARG A 160 0.31 -35.53 10.80
C ARG A 160 -0.39 -36.71 11.45
N ALA A 161 -0.09 -36.95 12.72
CA ALA A 161 -0.93 -37.79 13.55
C ALA A 161 -2.26 -37.07 13.83
N TRP A 162 -3.34 -37.84 13.89
CA TRP A 162 -4.69 -37.33 14.08
C TRP A 162 -5.28 -37.84 15.38
N SER A 163 -5.95 -36.97 16.12
CA SER A 163 -6.79 -37.35 17.25
C SER A 163 -8.26 -37.19 16.89
N THR A 164 -9.08 -38.13 17.33
CA THR A 164 -10.54 -38.03 17.25
C THR A 164 -11.06 -37.84 18.67
N LYS A 165 -11.81 -36.76 18.90
CA LYS A 165 -12.38 -36.44 20.22
C LYS A 165 -13.84 -36.04 20.10
N TYR A 166 -14.60 -36.28 21.15
CA TYR A 166 -15.99 -35.83 21.24
C TYR A 166 -16.03 -34.35 21.60
N ASP A 167 -16.59 -33.53 20.73
CA ASP A 167 -16.82 -32.10 20.99
C ASP A 167 -18.19 -31.92 21.65
N THR A 168 -18.19 -31.57 22.93
CA THR A 168 -19.42 -31.36 23.69
C THR A 168 -20.24 -30.16 23.20
N ALA A 169 -19.60 -29.15 22.57
CA ALA A 169 -20.27 -27.97 22.06
C ALA A 169 -21.01 -28.25 20.74
N LEU A 170 -20.47 -29.16 19.92
CA LEU A 170 -21.03 -29.60 18.64
C LEU A 170 -21.85 -30.89 18.73
N LYS A 171 -21.77 -31.60 19.87
CA LYS A 171 -22.41 -32.91 20.10
C LYS A 171 -22.03 -33.96 19.05
N GLY A 172 -20.74 -34.07 18.76
CA GLY A 172 -20.25 -35.00 17.74
C GLY A 172 -18.74 -35.24 17.81
N MET A 173 -18.28 -36.26 17.08
CA MET A 173 -16.84 -36.55 16.97
C MET A 173 -16.18 -35.57 15.99
N ILE A 174 -15.07 -34.98 16.40
CA ILE A 174 -14.22 -34.13 15.57
C ILE A 174 -12.84 -34.78 15.40
N LYS A 175 -12.23 -34.56 14.23
CA LYS A 175 -10.88 -35.04 13.90
C LYS A 175 -9.94 -33.85 13.75
N GLN A 176 -8.86 -33.81 14.53
CA GLN A 176 -7.89 -32.69 14.55
C GLN A 176 -6.45 -33.19 14.55
N ALA A 177 -5.54 -32.36 14.04
CA ALA A 177 -4.11 -32.65 14.13
C ALA A 177 -3.72 -32.80 15.61
N ARG A 178 -3.03 -33.91 15.94
CA ARG A 178 -2.68 -34.25 17.30
C ARG A 178 -1.54 -33.37 17.80
N GLN A 179 -1.72 -32.80 18.99
CA GLN A 179 -0.70 -32.02 19.71
C GLN A 179 -0.56 -32.54 21.13
N VAL A 180 0.66 -32.49 21.68
CA VAL A 180 0.98 -32.91 23.05
C VAL A 180 1.74 -31.81 23.80
N PRO A 181 1.55 -31.64 25.12
CA PRO A 181 2.30 -30.66 25.89
C PRO A 181 3.74 -31.15 26.11
N VAL A 182 4.72 -30.27 25.90
CA VAL A 182 6.15 -30.64 25.92
C VAL A 182 7.00 -29.81 26.86
N LEU A 183 6.53 -28.62 27.25
CA LEU A 183 7.23 -27.71 28.17
C LEU A 183 6.22 -26.87 28.95
N ILE A 184 6.46 -26.67 30.25
CA ILE A 184 5.74 -25.72 31.08
C ILE A 184 6.72 -24.69 31.59
N ASN A 185 6.46 -23.42 31.31
CA ASN A 185 7.16 -22.29 31.92
C ASN A 185 6.29 -21.72 33.05
N TYR A 186 6.84 -21.55 34.25
CA TYR A 186 6.08 -21.13 35.43
C TYR A 186 6.90 -20.21 36.35
N THR A 187 6.21 -19.55 37.28
CA THR A 187 6.82 -18.73 38.34
C THR A 187 6.41 -19.24 39.72
N MET A 188 7.33 -19.14 40.67
CA MET A 188 7.11 -19.53 42.06
C MET A 188 6.81 -18.29 42.92
N PRO A 189 5.78 -18.33 43.79
CA PRO A 189 5.54 -17.27 44.76
C PRO A 189 6.77 -17.00 45.63
N GLY A 190 7.16 -15.73 45.77
CA GLY A 190 8.30 -15.32 46.60
C GLY A 190 9.69 -15.59 46.02
N VAL A 191 9.81 -16.22 44.85
CA VAL A 191 11.10 -16.51 44.20
C VAL A 191 11.25 -15.68 42.93
N LYS A 192 12.40 -15.01 42.77
CA LYS A 192 12.70 -14.26 41.55
C LYS A 192 13.13 -15.23 40.44
N GLY A 193 12.53 -15.09 39.27
CA GLY A 193 12.91 -15.87 38.08
C GLY A 193 11.73 -16.59 37.44
N ARG A 194 12.04 -17.39 36.42
CA ARG A 194 11.10 -18.31 35.77
C ARG A 194 11.74 -19.69 35.76
N PHE A 195 10.90 -20.70 35.88
CA PHE A 195 11.28 -22.10 35.87
C PHE A 195 10.67 -22.78 34.65
N GLU A 196 11.31 -23.84 34.22
CA GLU A 196 10.86 -24.66 33.10
C GLU A 196 10.90 -26.13 33.51
N LYS A 197 9.89 -26.90 33.13
CA LYS A 197 9.85 -28.35 33.33
C LYS A 197 9.14 -29.05 32.18
N ARG A 198 9.42 -30.34 32.01
CA ARG A 198 8.55 -31.23 31.21
C ARG A 198 7.25 -31.43 31.99
N PRO A 199 6.07 -31.45 31.33
CA PRO A 199 4.82 -31.84 32.00
C PRO A 199 4.98 -33.20 32.68
N ASP A 200 4.58 -33.29 33.95
CA ASP A 200 4.53 -34.55 34.70
C ASP A 200 3.11 -35.14 34.73
N GLU A 201 2.93 -36.28 35.41
CA GLU A 201 1.64 -36.96 35.52
C GLU A 201 0.54 -36.08 36.13
N ILE A 202 0.89 -35.18 37.06
CA ILE A 202 -0.06 -34.26 37.70
C ILE A 202 -0.52 -33.21 36.67
N ASP A 203 0.41 -32.67 35.89
CA ASP A 203 0.09 -31.70 34.84
C ASP A 203 -0.78 -32.33 33.73
N LEU A 204 -0.49 -33.58 33.35
CA LEU A 204 -1.28 -34.32 32.36
C LEU A 204 -2.69 -34.62 32.89
N ALA A 205 -2.82 -35.08 34.14
CA ALA A 205 -4.11 -35.30 34.78
C ALA A 205 -4.94 -34.00 34.90
N LEU A 206 -4.28 -32.87 35.15
CA LEU A 206 -4.94 -31.56 35.16
C LEU A 206 -5.47 -31.18 33.77
N ILE A 207 -4.70 -31.41 32.72
CA ILE A 207 -5.12 -31.18 31.33
C ILE A 207 -6.33 -32.06 30.98
N ASP A 208 -6.27 -33.35 31.32
CA ASP A 208 -7.37 -34.28 31.07
C ASP A 208 -8.64 -33.90 31.85
N LYS A 209 -8.50 -33.46 33.11
CA LYS A 209 -9.63 -32.91 33.88
C LYS A 209 -10.27 -31.73 33.16
N ILE A 210 -9.47 -30.82 32.60
CA ILE A 210 -9.97 -29.64 31.89
C ILE A 210 -10.66 -30.03 30.57
N GLU A 211 -10.05 -30.92 29.77
CA GLU A 211 -10.64 -31.36 28.48
C GLU A 211 -11.99 -32.08 28.67
N ASN A 212 -12.14 -32.85 29.76
CA ASN A 212 -13.37 -33.57 30.08
C ASN A 212 -14.43 -32.73 30.81
N SER A 213 -14.14 -31.48 31.14
CA SER A 213 -15.08 -30.59 31.83
C SER A 213 -15.91 -29.75 30.86
N GLU A 214 -17.14 -29.41 31.26
CA GLU A 214 -18.00 -28.48 30.53
C GLU A 214 -17.63 -27.03 30.84
N ILE A 215 -17.71 -26.17 29.82
CA ILE A 215 -17.51 -24.73 29.99
C ILE A 215 -18.89 -24.12 30.31
N PRO A 216 -19.09 -23.53 31.50
CA PRO A 216 -20.40 -23.03 31.93
C PRO A 216 -20.78 -21.68 31.31
N TYR A 217 -19.95 -21.14 30.41
CA TYR A 217 -20.10 -19.81 29.83
C TYR A 217 -20.24 -19.86 28.31
N TRP A 218 -20.82 -18.80 27.75
CA TRP A 218 -20.96 -18.68 26.30
C TRP A 218 -19.60 -18.44 25.60
N PHE A 219 -19.40 -19.12 24.47
CA PHE A 219 -18.28 -18.89 23.54
C PHE A 219 -18.73 -19.11 22.07
N PRO A 220 -18.02 -18.56 21.08
CA PRO A 220 -18.38 -18.73 19.68
C PRO A 220 -18.13 -20.15 19.19
N LYS A 221 -19.18 -20.77 18.66
CA LYS A 221 -19.18 -22.14 18.09
C LYS A 221 -19.55 -22.16 16.61
N ASN A 222 -19.41 -21.02 15.93
CA ASN A 222 -19.73 -20.91 14.51
C ASN A 222 -18.66 -21.61 13.67
N ASP A 223 -19.06 -22.12 12.49
CA ASP A 223 -18.12 -22.53 11.45
C ASP A 223 -17.18 -21.38 11.06
N ILE A 224 -15.95 -21.70 10.68
CA ILE A 224 -15.02 -20.68 10.19
C ILE A 224 -15.34 -20.28 8.75
N LEU A 225 -15.14 -19.00 8.42
CA LEU A 225 -15.33 -18.51 7.05
C LEU A 225 -14.38 -19.23 6.08
N LYS A 226 -14.92 -19.81 5.00
CA LYS A 226 -14.09 -20.35 3.91
C LYS A 226 -13.47 -19.19 3.13
N GLY A 227 -12.14 -19.20 3.01
CA GLY A 227 -11.39 -18.12 2.41
C GLY A 227 -9.92 -18.46 2.15
N ASP A 228 -9.21 -17.54 1.52
CA ASP A 228 -7.81 -17.71 1.12
C ASP A 228 -6.86 -17.87 2.33
N LYS A 229 -7.27 -17.41 3.53
CA LYS A 229 -6.51 -17.46 4.78
C LYS A 229 -6.92 -18.60 5.72
N THR A 230 -8.05 -19.27 5.48
CA THR A 230 -8.54 -20.36 6.36
C THR A 230 -8.25 -21.76 5.85
N GLY A 231 -7.77 -21.90 4.61
CA GLY A 231 -7.47 -23.20 4.00
C GLY A 231 -6.47 -24.04 4.79
N GLU A 232 -5.44 -23.44 5.40
CA GLU A 232 -4.49 -24.17 6.25
C GLU A 232 -5.14 -24.67 7.54
N SER A 233 -5.94 -23.82 8.20
CA SER A 233 -6.64 -24.19 9.42
C SER A 233 -7.62 -25.34 9.19
N LEU A 234 -8.35 -25.32 8.07
CA LEU A 234 -9.24 -26.43 7.67
C LEU A 234 -8.48 -27.76 7.52
N ARG A 235 -7.27 -27.74 6.94
CA ARG A 235 -6.40 -28.94 6.82
C ARG A 235 -5.89 -29.46 8.16
N LEU A 236 -6.00 -28.69 9.24
CA LEU A 236 -5.64 -29.11 10.60
C LEU A 236 -6.86 -29.61 11.40
N GLY A 237 -8.06 -29.64 10.80
CA GLY A 237 -9.31 -29.97 11.51
C GLY A 237 -9.87 -28.80 12.34
N ILE A 238 -9.39 -27.58 12.10
CA ILE A 238 -9.92 -26.36 12.72
C ILE A 238 -11.09 -25.87 11.85
N THR A 239 -12.29 -26.41 12.11
CA THR A 239 -13.51 -26.12 11.35
C THR A 239 -14.42 -25.07 12.01
N HIS A 240 -14.30 -24.88 13.33
CA HIS A 240 -15.11 -23.94 14.10
C HIS A 240 -14.24 -22.97 14.89
N VAL A 241 -14.79 -21.81 15.26
CA VAL A 241 -14.05 -20.73 15.93
C VAL A 241 -13.42 -21.20 17.24
N HIS A 242 -14.14 -21.96 18.07
CA HIS A 242 -13.63 -22.46 19.35
C HIS A 242 -12.46 -23.43 19.19
N HIS A 243 -12.24 -24.02 18.01
CA HIS A 243 -11.10 -24.90 17.75
C HIS A 243 -9.75 -24.15 17.74
N TYR A 244 -9.76 -22.82 17.51
CA TYR A 244 -8.57 -21.96 17.61
C TYR A 244 -8.09 -21.75 19.05
N TYR A 245 -8.71 -22.40 20.02
CA TYR A 245 -8.38 -22.29 21.43
C TYR A 245 -8.09 -23.67 22.01
N THR A 246 -7.24 -23.73 23.02
CA THR A 246 -7.22 -24.87 23.94
C THR A 246 -8.44 -24.78 24.85
N LYS A 247 -8.92 -25.91 25.40
CA LYS A 247 -10.11 -25.91 26.27
C LYS A 247 -9.90 -25.02 27.50
N ARG A 248 -8.70 -25.05 28.06
CA ARG A 248 -8.25 -24.17 29.17
C ARG A 248 -8.43 -22.70 28.82
N ASN A 249 -7.81 -22.22 27.74
CA ASN A 249 -7.90 -20.80 27.38
C ASN A 249 -9.32 -20.40 26.97
N LEU A 250 -10.05 -21.28 26.28
CA LEU A 250 -11.44 -21.03 25.90
C LEU A 250 -12.34 -20.81 27.12
N TRP A 251 -12.20 -21.66 28.15
CA TRP A 251 -12.97 -21.54 29.39
C TRP A 251 -12.69 -20.20 30.08
N VAL A 252 -11.41 -19.89 30.31
CA VAL A 252 -11.02 -18.66 31.02
C VAL A 252 -11.45 -17.42 30.24
N LEU A 253 -11.32 -17.43 28.91
CA LEU A 253 -11.81 -16.34 28.05
C LEU A 253 -13.34 -16.19 28.17
N ALA A 254 -14.09 -17.28 28.15
CA ALA A 254 -15.54 -17.25 28.27
C ALA A 254 -15.98 -16.70 29.64
N ALA A 255 -15.33 -17.12 30.73
CA ALA A 255 -15.57 -16.60 32.08
C ALA A 255 -15.28 -15.10 32.19
N ILE A 256 -14.19 -14.62 31.57
CA ILE A 256 -13.83 -13.19 31.55
C ILE A 256 -14.87 -12.40 30.78
N LEU A 257 -15.30 -12.88 29.61
CA LEU A 257 -16.29 -12.19 28.79
C LEU A 257 -17.65 -12.08 29.50
N ASP A 258 -18.07 -13.12 30.21
CA ASP A 258 -19.30 -13.14 30.99
C ASP A 258 -19.32 -12.05 32.08
N LYS A 259 -18.18 -11.85 32.75
CA LYS A 259 -18.02 -10.83 33.80
C LYS A 259 -17.65 -9.43 33.26
N CYS A 260 -17.39 -9.28 31.95
CA CYS A 260 -16.96 -8.02 31.35
C CYS A 260 -18.12 -7.04 31.13
N SER A 261 -17.98 -5.84 31.67
CA SER A 261 -18.77 -4.70 31.20
C SER A 261 -18.41 -4.30 29.75
N LEU A 262 -19.28 -3.54 29.08
CA LEU A 262 -19.06 -3.09 27.70
C LEU A 262 -17.70 -2.41 27.51
N LYS A 263 -17.26 -1.61 28.49
CA LYS A 263 -15.97 -0.89 28.46
C LYS A 263 -14.77 -1.83 28.63
N MET A 264 -14.94 -2.95 29.34
CA MET A 264 -13.86 -3.94 29.54
C MET A 264 -13.68 -4.88 28.35
N LYS A 265 -14.68 -4.98 27.46
CA LYS A 265 -14.59 -5.83 26.26
C LYS A 265 -13.41 -5.47 25.36
N LEU A 266 -12.92 -4.24 25.38
CA LEU A 266 -11.70 -3.85 24.64
C LEU A 266 -10.48 -4.64 25.11
N LEU A 267 -10.30 -4.75 26.43
CA LEU A 267 -9.19 -5.46 27.03
C LEU A 267 -9.26 -6.95 26.68
N PHE A 268 -10.46 -7.54 26.80
CA PHE A 268 -10.74 -8.91 26.37
C PHE A 268 -10.41 -9.14 24.89
N GLN A 269 -10.92 -8.29 23.98
CA GLN A 269 -10.72 -8.45 22.54
C GLN A 269 -9.25 -8.33 22.15
N SER A 270 -8.47 -7.50 22.86
CA SER A 270 -7.03 -7.35 22.60
C SER A 270 -6.21 -8.63 22.78
N VAL A 271 -6.74 -9.63 23.49
CA VAL A 271 -6.05 -10.90 23.77
C VAL A 271 -6.75 -12.12 23.17
N ALA A 272 -8.09 -12.10 23.09
CA ALA A 272 -8.89 -13.28 22.78
C ALA A 272 -8.53 -13.86 21.41
N ALA A 273 -8.55 -13.07 20.36
CA ALA A 273 -8.25 -13.58 19.02
C ALA A 273 -6.74 -13.67 18.70
N THR A 274 -5.86 -13.15 19.56
CA THR A 274 -4.43 -12.98 19.27
C THR A 274 -3.52 -13.71 20.25
N LEU A 275 -3.38 -13.21 21.48
CA LEU A 275 -2.39 -13.64 22.47
C LEU A 275 -2.83 -14.87 23.29
N CYS A 276 -4.07 -15.30 23.14
CA CYS A 276 -4.66 -16.43 23.87
C CYS A 276 -5.23 -17.52 22.96
N SER A 277 -5.02 -17.42 21.64
CA SER A 277 -5.40 -18.44 20.66
C SER A 277 -4.21 -19.34 20.28
N LYS A 278 -4.48 -20.44 19.57
CA LYS A 278 -3.47 -21.34 18.98
C LYS A 278 -2.62 -20.68 17.89
N LEU A 279 -2.91 -19.44 17.52
CA LEU A 279 -2.07 -18.65 16.60
C LEU A 279 -0.75 -18.23 17.26
N VAL A 280 -0.68 -18.22 18.60
CA VAL A 280 0.53 -17.87 19.34
C VAL A 280 1.58 -18.95 19.13
N ARG A 281 2.62 -18.64 18.36
CA ARG A 281 3.76 -19.53 18.19
C ARG A 281 4.70 -19.43 19.38
N TYR A 282 5.28 -20.56 19.75
CA TYR A 282 6.43 -20.57 20.63
C TYR A 282 7.66 -20.08 19.86
N ASN A 283 8.35 -19.05 20.37
CA ASN A 283 9.59 -18.55 19.79
C ASN A 283 10.74 -18.94 20.73
N MET A 284 11.72 -19.72 20.24
CA MET A 284 12.91 -20.06 21.01
C MET A 284 13.82 -18.82 21.21
N GLY A 285 14.50 -18.76 22.37
CA GLY A 285 15.39 -17.67 22.75
C GLY A 285 14.71 -16.49 23.47
N HIS A 286 15.30 -15.29 23.38
CA HIS A 286 14.81 -14.10 24.11
C HIS A 286 13.60 -13.40 23.49
N ARG A 287 13.04 -13.93 22.39
CA ARG A 287 11.87 -13.34 21.72
C ARG A 287 10.59 -13.80 22.41
N GLY A 288 9.69 -12.87 22.71
CA GLY A 288 8.38 -13.22 23.29
C GLY A 288 7.52 -14.07 22.36
N ASN A 289 6.65 -14.91 22.92
CA ASN A 289 5.65 -15.68 22.18
C ASN A 289 4.58 -14.75 21.58
N GLY A 290 4.12 -15.04 20.37
CA GLY A 290 3.12 -14.21 19.70
C GLY A 290 2.68 -14.75 18.34
N PRO A 291 1.57 -14.26 17.78
CA PRO A 291 1.08 -14.70 16.48
C PRO A 291 1.91 -14.16 15.31
N LEU A 292 1.72 -14.74 14.12
CA LEU A 292 2.21 -14.16 12.87
C LEU A 292 1.19 -13.15 12.33
N ASN A 293 1.65 -11.93 12.04
CA ASN A 293 0.79 -10.87 11.52
C ASN A 293 0.22 -11.22 10.13
N GLY A 294 -1.04 -10.85 9.88
CA GLY A 294 -1.66 -10.98 8.55
C GLY A 294 -2.04 -12.41 8.12
N THR A 295 -2.04 -13.36 9.06
CA THR A 295 -2.32 -14.78 8.78
C THR A 295 -3.10 -15.44 9.93
N LEU A 296 -3.78 -16.56 9.64
CA LEU A 296 -4.33 -17.48 10.65
C LEU A 296 -3.44 -18.72 10.80
N TYR A 297 -2.12 -18.51 10.74
CA TYR A 297 -1.12 -19.56 10.82
C TYR A 297 -1.07 -20.19 12.23
N ILE A 298 -1.16 -21.53 12.28
CA ILE A 298 -0.98 -22.32 13.50
C ILE A 298 0.35 -23.06 13.37
N SER A 299 1.30 -22.69 14.23
CA SER A 299 2.63 -23.29 14.27
C SER A 299 2.59 -24.74 14.74
N SER A 300 3.62 -25.53 14.39
CA SER A 300 3.83 -26.86 14.98
C SER A 300 4.28 -26.83 16.43
N MET A 301 4.64 -25.64 16.92
CA MET A 301 4.87 -25.37 18.32
C MET A 301 4.09 -24.13 18.70
N ILE A 302 3.04 -24.31 19.47
CA ILE A 302 2.20 -23.22 19.97
C ILE A 302 2.52 -22.98 21.45
N ALA A 303 2.36 -21.74 21.90
CA ALA A 303 2.44 -21.38 23.30
C ALA A 303 1.05 -21.02 23.82
N GLU A 304 0.47 -21.92 24.63
CA GLU A 304 -0.74 -21.67 25.37
C GLU A 304 -0.42 -20.73 26.54
N SER A 305 -0.69 -19.44 26.38
CA SER A 305 -0.45 -18.43 27.40
C SER A 305 -1.45 -18.52 28.56
N ASN A 306 -1.02 -18.18 29.78
CA ASN A 306 -1.93 -17.89 30.88
C ASN A 306 -2.75 -16.62 30.60
N VAL A 307 -4.06 -16.77 30.37
CA VAL A 307 -4.97 -15.69 29.96
C VAL A 307 -5.01 -14.57 31.00
N ILE A 308 -5.10 -14.92 32.30
CA ILE A 308 -5.20 -13.97 33.41
C ILE A 308 -3.93 -13.10 33.46
N LYS A 309 -2.76 -13.73 33.32
CA LYS A 309 -1.48 -13.04 33.27
C LYS A 309 -1.38 -12.08 32.06
N VAL A 310 -1.79 -12.53 30.88
CA VAL A 310 -1.73 -11.72 29.64
C VAL A 310 -2.63 -10.50 29.76
N ILE A 311 -3.86 -10.66 30.25
CA ILE A 311 -4.79 -9.54 30.43
C ILE A 311 -4.28 -8.54 31.47
N LYS A 312 -3.73 -9.01 32.60
CA LYS A 312 -3.10 -8.14 33.60
C LYS A 312 -1.95 -7.31 33.02
N GLY A 313 -1.19 -7.87 32.07
CA GLY A 313 -0.19 -7.14 31.30
C GLY A 313 -0.81 -6.04 30.43
N LYS A 314 -1.82 -6.41 29.63
CA LYS A 314 -2.51 -5.47 28.72
C LYS A 314 -3.25 -4.34 29.42
N GLN A 315 -3.78 -4.59 30.61
CA GLN A 315 -4.41 -3.55 31.43
C GLN A 315 -3.48 -2.33 31.60
N LYS A 316 -2.20 -2.56 31.89
CA LYS A 316 -1.20 -1.49 32.05
C LYS A 316 -0.90 -0.74 30.76
N ASP A 317 -0.99 -1.40 29.61
CA ASP A 317 -0.82 -0.77 28.30
C ASP A 317 -2.00 0.15 27.99
N PHE A 318 -3.24 -0.31 28.23
CA PHE A 318 -4.44 0.48 27.97
C PHE A 318 -4.55 1.72 28.86
N ILE A 319 -4.22 1.60 30.15
CA ILE A 319 -4.18 2.73 31.09
C ILE A 319 -3.28 3.87 30.55
N ARG A 320 -2.18 3.53 29.86
CA ARG A 320 -1.28 4.51 29.25
C ARG A 320 -1.77 5.04 27.89
N ALA A 321 -2.64 4.30 27.21
CA ALA A 321 -3.09 4.61 25.85
C ALA A 321 -4.35 5.48 25.80
N PHE A 322 -5.13 5.54 26.88
CA PHE A 322 -6.35 6.34 26.95
C PHE A 322 -6.04 7.85 27.06
N VAL A 323 -5.89 8.50 25.91
CA VAL A 323 -5.56 9.94 25.79
C VAL A 323 -6.69 10.79 25.18
N ALA A 324 -7.75 10.16 24.68
CA ALA A 324 -8.84 10.88 24.02
C ALA A 324 -9.64 11.73 25.02
N GLN A 325 -9.78 13.01 24.71
CA GLN A 325 -10.50 13.97 25.55
C GLN A 325 -11.94 14.19 25.08
N GLN A 326 -12.21 13.95 23.79
CA GLN A 326 -13.53 14.14 23.20
C GLN A 326 -13.94 12.92 22.40
N ARG A 327 -15.25 12.81 22.13
CA ARG A 327 -15.80 11.78 21.25
C ARG A 327 -15.70 12.20 19.79
N SER A 328 -15.13 11.34 18.96
CA SER A 328 -15.30 11.44 17.50
C SER A 328 -16.61 10.79 17.07
N TRP A 329 -17.14 11.17 15.90
CA TRP A 329 -18.27 10.47 15.30
C TRP A 329 -17.76 9.21 14.61
N LEU A 330 -18.45 8.08 14.79
CA LEU A 330 -18.10 6.81 14.19
C LEU A 330 -19.28 6.21 13.44
N THR A 331 -18.99 5.56 12.33
CA THR A 331 -19.97 4.84 11.51
C THR A 331 -19.42 3.48 11.11
N ILE A 332 -20.29 2.48 11.11
CA ILE A 332 -20.03 1.13 10.61
C ILE A 332 -20.87 0.91 9.36
N GLN A 333 -20.28 1.14 8.19
CA GLN A 333 -20.98 1.03 6.91
C GLN A 333 -19.97 0.93 5.77
N SER A 334 -20.44 0.43 4.61
CA SER A 334 -19.68 0.49 3.36
C SER A 334 -19.46 1.95 2.94
N LEU A 335 -18.27 2.25 2.43
CA LEU A 335 -17.96 3.55 1.83
C LEU A 335 -18.65 3.73 0.47
N GLU A 336 -19.27 2.69 -0.09
CA GLU A 336 -20.11 2.82 -1.30
C GLU A 336 -21.31 3.74 -1.09
N HIS A 337 -21.76 3.89 0.17
CA HIS A 337 -22.85 4.78 0.52
C HIS A 337 -22.73 5.28 1.96
N ILE A 338 -22.39 6.55 2.11
CA ILE A 338 -22.34 7.26 3.39
C ILE A 338 -23.65 8.02 3.56
N GLN A 339 -24.31 7.82 4.71
CA GLN A 339 -25.48 8.59 5.14
C GLN A 339 -25.12 10.04 5.53
N ALA A 340 -24.70 10.83 4.55
CA ALA A 340 -24.38 12.25 4.69
C ALA A 340 -24.83 13.04 3.45
N PRO A 341 -25.27 14.31 3.58
CA PRO A 341 -25.53 15.17 2.45
C PRO A 341 -24.27 15.41 1.59
N SER A 342 -24.49 15.78 0.33
CA SER A 342 -23.41 16.16 -0.59
C SER A 342 -22.68 17.42 -0.10
N SER A 343 -21.38 17.54 -0.41
CA SER A 343 -20.56 18.71 -0.07
C SER A 343 -20.55 19.08 1.43
N THR A 344 -20.41 18.10 2.31
CA THR A 344 -20.35 18.27 3.77
C THR A 344 -18.94 18.18 4.33
N ALA A 345 -18.04 17.40 3.72
CA ALA A 345 -16.68 17.20 4.20
C ALA A 345 -15.71 18.28 3.69
N ASP A 346 -14.85 18.78 4.58
CA ASP A 346 -13.79 19.75 4.24
C ASP A 346 -12.46 19.10 3.82
N TYR A 347 -12.25 17.84 4.18
CA TYR A 347 -11.08 17.04 3.85
C TYR A 347 -11.40 15.55 4.08
N VAL A 348 -10.79 14.67 3.28
CA VAL A 348 -10.94 13.21 3.43
C VAL A 348 -9.56 12.55 3.48
N PHE A 349 -9.37 11.64 4.43
CA PHE A 349 -8.20 10.78 4.52
C PHE A 349 -8.68 9.34 4.38
N ILE A 350 -8.10 8.58 3.45
CA ILE A 350 -8.48 7.19 3.19
C ILE A 350 -7.25 6.30 3.12
N ASP A 351 -7.34 5.16 3.80
CA ASP A 351 -6.38 4.06 3.79
C ASP A 351 -7.11 2.81 3.27
N PRO A 352 -7.24 2.65 1.93
CA PRO A 352 -8.01 1.57 1.33
C PRO A 352 -7.25 0.24 1.40
N PRO A 353 -7.95 -0.90 1.31
CA PRO A 353 -7.29 -2.20 1.22
C PRO A 353 -6.39 -2.30 -0.03
N PHE A 354 -5.25 -2.99 0.11
CA PHE A 354 -4.21 -3.05 -0.94
C PHE A 354 -4.32 -4.32 -1.81
N GLY A 355 -5.44 -4.49 -2.51
CA GLY A 355 -5.64 -5.62 -3.44
C GLY A 355 -5.54 -6.98 -2.72
N SER A 356 -4.66 -7.87 -3.19
CA SER A 356 -4.49 -9.23 -2.63
C SER A 356 -3.66 -9.34 -1.35
N ASN A 357 -3.26 -8.23 -0.72
CA ASN A 357 -2.28 -8.26 0.38
C ASN A 357 -2.84 -8.88 1.68
N ILE A 358 -4.03 -8.46 2.09
CA ILE A 358 -4.68 -8.83 3.36
C ILE A 358 -6.17 -9.08 3.10
N MET A 359 -6.71 -10.15 3.67
CA MET A 359 -8.14 -10.49 3.62
C MET A 359 -8.77 -10.14 4.96
N TYR A 360 -9.22 -8.89 5.15
CA TYR A 360 -9.56 -8.36 6.47
C TYR A 360 -10.75 -9.08 7.09
N SER A 361 -11.82 -9.33 6.33
CA SER A 361 -12.99 -10.06 6.81
C SER A 361 -12.66 -11.47 7.30
N GLU A 362 -11.74 -12.16 6.64
CA GLU A 362 -11.27 -13.50 7.05
C GLU A 362 -10.43 -13.44 8.33
N LEU A 363 -9.52 -12.47 8.45
CA LEU A 363 -8.66 -12.32 9.63
C LEU A 363 -9.42 -11.79 10.84
N ASN A 364 -10.38 -10.90 10.63
CA ASN A 364 -11.25 -10.36 11.68
C ASN A 364 -12.29 -11.38 12.16
N TYR A 365 -12.50 -12.48 11.43
CA TYR A 365 -13.56 -13.44 11.72
C TYR A 365 -13.52 -13.97 13.16
N LEU A 366 -12.32 -14.20 13.72
CA LEU A 366 -12.16 -14.61 15.12
C LEU A 366 -12.65 -13.52 16.10
N TRP A 367 -12.21 -12.27 15.92
CA TRP A 367 -12.66 -11.14 16.75
C TRP A 367 -14.17 -10.94 16.68
N GLU A 368 -14.70 -10.95 15.46
CA GLU A 368 -16.09 -10.68 15.13
C GLU A 368 -17.03 -11.78 15.64
N SER A 369 -16.56 -13.03 15.68
CA SER A 369 -17.27 -14.14 16.29
C SER A 369 -17.50 -13.93 17.79
N TRP A 370 -16.50 -13.40 18.52
CA TRP A 370 -16.66 -13.02 19.92
C TRP A 370 -17.56 -11.79 20.10
N LEU A 371 -17.57 -10.87 19.13
CA LEU A 371 -18.46 -9.70 19.13
C LEU A 371 -19.90 -10.03 18.72
N LYS A 372 -20.15 -11.21 18.14
CA LYS A 372 -21.44 -11.66 17.59
C LYS A 372 -21.93 -10.82 16.40
N ILE A 373 -21.04 -10.09 15.74
CA ILE A 373 -21.35 -9.25 14.57
C ILE A 373 -20.23 -9.42 13.56
N HIS A 374 -20.59 -9.81 12.33
CA HIS A 374 -19.65 -10.10 11.25
C HIS A 374 -19.67 -9.02 10.16
N THR A 375 -18.51 -8.80 9.56
CA THR A 375 -18.35 -7.96 8.37
C THR A 375 -19.18 -8.50 7.21
N ASN A 376 -19.98 -7.65 6.57
CA ASN A 376 -20.48 -7.95 5.23
C ASN A 376 -19.29 -7.85 4.26
N ASN A 377 -18.76 -8.99 3.82
CA ASN A 377 -17.58 -9.03 2.98
C ASN A 377 -17.86 -8.73 1.51
N LYS A 378 -19.11 -8.68 1.04
CA LYS A 378 -19.43 -8.31 -0.35
C LYS A 378 -18.79 -7.00 -0.80
N PRO A 379 -18.97 -5.87 -0.07
CA PRO A 379 -18.35 -4.58 -0.40
C PRO A 379 -16.88 -4.45 -0.01
N GLU A 380 -16.23 -5.50 0.50
CA GLU A 380 -14.81 -5.45 0.83
C GLU A 380 -13.97 -5.35 -0.46
N ALA A 381 -13.31 -4.21 -0.67
CA ALA A 381 -12.50 -3.94 -1.85
C ALA A 381 -11.14 -4.65 -1.76
N ILE A 382 -11.10 -5.97 -1.96
CA ILE A 382 -9.89 -6.81 -1.98
C ILE A 382 -9.86 -7.71 -3.22
N GLU A 383 -8.67 -8.21 -3.58
CA GLU A 383 -8.55 -9.32 -4.54
C GLU A 383 -8.54 -10.64 -3.77
N ASN A 384 -9.52 -11.51 -3.97
CA ASN A 384 -9.69 -12.75 -3.23
C ASN A 384 -10.24 -13.86 -4.14
N ARG A 385 -9.52 -14.98 -4.21
CA ARG A 385 -9.86 -16.07 -5.14
C ARG A 385 -11.10 -16.82 -4.71
N THR A 386 -11.18 -17.15 -3.42
CA THR A 386 -12.32 -17.88 -2.84
C THR A 386 -13.63 -17.07 -2.94
N GLN A 387 -13.54 -15.75 -2.80
CA GLN A 387 -14.67 -14.83 -2.90
C GLN A 387 -14.95 -14.35 -4.35
N GLN A 388 -14.22 -14.86 -5.35
CA GLN A 388 -14.36 -14.49 -6.77
C GLN A 388 -14.18 -12.98 -7.04
N LYS A 389 -13.22 -12.34 -6.36
CA LYS A 389 -12.88 -10.94 -6.55
C LYS A 389 -11.50 -10.80 -7.20
N GLY A 390 -11.46 -10.39 -8.46
CA GLY A 390 -10.25 -10.05 -9.18
C GLY A 390 -9.93 -8.56 -9.14
N LEU A 391 -8.95 -8.15 -9.94
CA LEU A 391 -8.54 -6.74 -10.01
C LEU A 391 -9.65 -5.83 -10.57
N ASN A 392 -10.48 -6.35 -11.48
CA ASN A 392 -11.58 -5.57 -12.06
C ASN A 392 -12.66 -5.27 -11.01
N GLU A 393 -13.06 -6.27 -10.21
CA GLU A 393 -14.00 -6.11 -9.10
C GLU A 393 -13.44 -5.15 -8.05
N TYR A 394 -12.16 -5.28 -7.70
CA TYR A 394 -11.45 -4.33 -6.82
C TYR A 394 -11.55 -2.90 -7.36
N ARG A 395 -11.23 -2.68 -8.64
CA ARG A 395 -11.28 -1.37 -9.29
C ARG A 395 -12.70 -0.80 -9.31
N GLN A 396 -13.71 -1.62 -9.57
CA GLN A 396 -15.12 -1.22 -9.55
C GLN A 396 -15.55 -0.76 -8.16
N LEU A 397 -15.28 -1.56 -7.12
CA LEU A 397 -15.58 -1.20 -5.72
C LEU A 397 -14.87 0.11 -5.32
N MET A 398 -13.57 0.23 -5.63
CA MET A 398 -12.83 1.47 -5.39
C MET A 398 -13.42 2.68 -6.11
N THR A 399 -13.91 2.50 -7.34
CA THR A 399 -14.57 3.59 -8.10
C THR A 399 -15.86 4.03 -7.42
N VAL A 400 -16.70 3.08 -6.97
CA VAL A 400 -17.95 3.41 -6.26
C VAL A 400 -17.66 4.16 -4.95
N CYS A 401 -16.68 3.68 -4.18
CA CYS A 401 -16.19 4.35 -2.98
C CYS A 401 -15.70 5.77 -3.27
N PHE A 402 -14.91 5.99 -4.33
CA PHE A 402 -14.44 7.33 -4.67
C PHE A 402 -15.55 8.24 -5.21
N ASN A 403 -16.54 7.71 -5.93
CA ASN A 403 -17.72 8.48 -6.33
C ASN A 403 -18.46 9.03 -5.12
N GLU A 404 -18.60 8.20 -4.09
CA GLU A 404 -19.26 8.59 -2.85
C GLU A 404 -18.45 9.65 -2.08
N ILE A 405 -17.12 9.48 -2.02
CA ILE A 405 -16.23 10.52 -1.49
C ILE A 405 -16.35 11.83 -2.29
N TYR A 406 -16.40 11.74 -3.62
CA TYR A 406 -16.56 12.90 -4.50
C TYR A 406 -17.88 13.62 -4.22
N ARG A 407 -18.96 12.88 -3.94
CA ARG A 407 -20.27 13.44 -3.58
C ARG A 407 -20.22 14.23 -2.27
N ILE A 408 -19.64 13.66 -1.20
CA ILE A 408 -19.62 14.28 0.13
C ILE A 408 -18.55 15.38 0.28
N LEU A 409 -17.46 15.36 -0.50
CA LEU A 409 -16.40 16.35 -0.40
C LEU A 409 -16.87 17.69 -0.98
N LYS A 410 -16.61 18.80 -0.27
CA LYS A 410 -16.90 20.15 -0.78
C LYS A 410 -16.07 20.46 -2.04
N PRO A 411 -16.60 21.23 -3.01
CA PRO A 411 -15.82 21.71 -4.14
C PRO A 411 -14.54 22.43 -3.71
N GLY A 412 -13.43 22.19 -4.41
CA GLY A 412 -12.13 22.81 -4.15
C GLY A 412 -11.38 22.25 -2.93
N ARG A 413 -11.91 21.20 -2.30
CA ARG A 413 -11.28 20.53 -1.16
C ARG A 413 -10.47 19.31 -1.58
N TRP A 414 -9.63 18.88 -0.66
CA TRP A 414 -8.60 17.88 -0.88
C TRP A 414 -8.96 16.57 -0.20
N MET A 415 -8.39 15.50 -0.74
CA MET A 415 -8.28 14.23 -0.05
C MET A 415 -6.89 13.65 -0.19
N THR A 416 -6.56 12.76 0.73
CA THR A 416 -5.32 12.01 0.72
C THR A 416 -5.62 10.52 0.79
N VAL A 417 -5.03 9.77 -0.14
CA VAL A 417 -5.08 8.30 -0.20
C VAL A 417 -3.71 7.78 0.22
N GLU A 418 -3.66 7.01 1.30
CA GLU A 418 -2.48 6.23 1.68
C GLU A 418 -2.45 4.94 0.87
N PHE A 419 -1.30 4.54 0.33
CA PHE A 419 -1.20 3.37 -0.52
C PHE A 419 0.14 2.66 -0.40
N SER A 420 0.11 1.33 -0.18
CA SER A 420 1.33 0.51 -0.14
C SER A 420 1.13 -0.80 -0.91
N ASN A 421 1.54 -0.83 -2.18
CA ASN A 421 1.55 -2.05 -2.98
C ASN A 421 2.72 -2.06 -3.98
N THR A 422 3.32 -3.24 -4.17
CA THR A 422 4.41 -3.46 -5.15
C THR A 422 3.90 -3.57 -6.59
N LYS A 423 2.61 -3.88 -6.80
CA LYS A 423 2.02 -4.11 -8.14
C LYS A 423 1.58 -2.81 -8.79
N ALA A 424 2.17 -2.50 -9.95
CA ALA A 424 1.79 -1.35 -10.77
C ALA A 424 0.32 -1.40 -11.23
N SER A 425 -0.23 -2.59 -11.45
CA SER A 425 -1.63 -2.78 -11.85
C SER A 425 -2.64 -2.31 -10.79
N VAL A 426 -2.38 -2.58 -9.51
CA VAL A 426 -3.23 -2.11 -8.39
C VAL A 426 -3.14 -0.59 -8.26
N TRP A 427 -1.93 -0.04 -8.40
CA TRP A 427 -1.69 1.40 -8.42
C TRP A 427 -2.47 2.12 -9.53
N ASN A 428 -2.37 1.61 -10.76
CA ASN A 428 -3.11 2.15 -11.89
C ASN A 428 -4.62 2.01 -11.71
N SER A 429 -5.08 0.93 -11.07
CA SER A 429 -6.50 0.75 -10.76
C SER A 429 -7.02 1.84 -9.82
N ILE A 430 -6.25 2.22 -8.80
CA ILE A 430 -6.62 3.34 -7.91
C ILE A 430 -6.61 4.67 -8.66
N GLN A 431 -5.56 4.96 -9.43
CA GLN A 431 -5.51 6.20 -10.20
C GLN A 431 -6.66 6.30 -11.21
N ALA A 432 -6.96 5.20 -11.91
CA ALA A 432 -8.10 5.12 -12.83
C ALA A 432 -9.42 5.33 -12.09
N ALA A 433 -9.61 4.72 -10.91
CA ALA A 433 -10.81 4.90 -10.10
C ALA A 433 -10.97 6.34 -9.61
N LEU A 434 -9.89 6.98 -9.15
CA LEU A 434 -9.84 8.39 -8.74
C LEU A 434 -10.22 9.33 -9.89
N THR A 435 -9.56 9.15 -11.04
CA THR A 435 -9.82 9.95 -12.24
C THR A 435 -11.24 9.71 -12.73
N LYS A 436 -11.73 8.46 -12.72
CA LYS A 436 -13.11 8.13 -13.11
C LYS A 436 -14.15 8.79 -12.20
N ALA A 437 -13.87 8.89 -10.89
CA ALA A 437 -14.75 9.57 -9.94
C ALA A 437 -14.77 11.10 -10.07
N GLY A 438 -13.83 11.70 -10.80
CA GLY A 438 -13.80 13.14 -11.06
C GLY A 438 -12.67 13.89 -10.37
N PHE A 439 -11.89 13.22 -9.52
CA PHE A 439 -10.74 13.84 -8.86
C PHE A 439 -9.62 14.22 -9.84
N ILE A 440 -8.79 15.18 -9.43
CA ILE A 440 -7.53 15.50 -10.09
C ILE A 440 -6.39 15.16 -9.12
N ILE A 441 -5.47 14.31 -9.56
CA ILE A 441 -4.28 13.94 -8.79
C ILE A 441 -3.27 15.08 -8.93
N ALA A 442 -2.91 15.71 -7.80
CA ALA A 442 -1.98 16.84 -7.79
C ALA A 442 -0.55 16.42 -7.45
N ASN A 443 -0.40 15.40 -6.61
CA ASN A 443 0.91 14.92 -6.22
C ASN A 443 0.86 13.46 -5.76
N VAL A 444 1.93 12.74 -6.09
CA VAL A 444 2.25 11.45 -5.50
C VAL A 444 3.59 11.58 -4.79
N SER A 445 3.61 11.30 -3.49
CA SER A 445 4.80 11.37 -2.65
C SER A 445 5.07 10.06 -1.94
N ALA A 446 6.33 9.79 -1.62
CA ALA A 446 6.73 8.66 -0.81
C ALA A 446 6.80 9.05 0.68
N LEU A 447 6.21 8.22 1.54
CA LEU A 447 6.24 8.30 2.99
C LEU A 447 7.24 7.26 3.51
N ASP A 448 8.31 7.76 4.13
CA ASP A 448 9.32 6.92 4.77
C ASP A 448 8.83 6.48 6.16
N LYS A 449 8.46 5.20 6.27
CA LYS A 449 8.21 4.54 7.55
C LYS A 449 9.56 4.30 8.21
N LYS A 450 10.03 5.27 9.01
CA LYS A 450 11.25 5.17 9.84
C LYS A 450 11.41 3.84 10.59
N GLN A 451 10.32 3.08 10.78
CA GLN A 451 10.31 1.70 11.28
C GLN A 451 9.67 0.76 10.25
N GLY A 452 10.49 -0.07 9.59
CA GLY A 452 10.03 -1.06 8.60
C GLY A 452 9.30 -2.25 9.24
N SER A 453 8.34 -2.84 8.52
CA SER A 453 7.71 -4.10 8.92
C SER A 453 8.69 -5.28 8.79
N PHE A 454 8.49 -6.36 9.54
CA PHE A 454 9.36 -7.55 9.48
C PHE A 454 9.55 -8.11 8.06
N ASN A 455 8.51 -8.02 7.20
CA ASN A 455 8.57 -8.42 5.80
C ASN A 455 9.38 -7.41 4.93
N ALA A 456 9.29 -6.11 5.22
CA ALA A 456 10.08 -5.07 4.55
C ALA A 456 11.59 -5.17 4.82
N VAL A 457 11.97 -5.82 5.93
CA VAL A 457 13.37 -6.05 6.32
C VAL A 457 13.93 -7.35 5.71
N THR A 458 13.08 -8.34 5.42
CA THR A 458 13.49 -9.69 4.99
C THR A 458 13.39 -9.94 3.49
N ASN A 459 12.52 -9.23 2.76
CA ASN A 459 12.39 -9.35 1.31
C ASN A 459 12.97 -8.12 0.58
N THR A 460 13.79 -8.36 -0.44
CA THR A 460 14.34 -7.31 -1.34
C THR A 460 13.29 -6.68 -2.25
N THR A 461 12.14 -7.35 -2.43
CA THR A 461 11.03 -6.94 -3.32
C THR A 461 9.88 -6.19 -2.62
N SER A 462 9.88 -6.10 -1.29
CA SER A 462 8.84 -5.36 -0.54
C SER A 462 9.04 -3.85 -0.65
N VAL A 463 7.94 -3.11 -0.87
CA VAL A 463 7.92 -1.65 -0.89
C VAL A 463 8.50 -1.10 0.42
N LYS A 464 9.56 -0.29 0.32
CA LYS A 464 10.22 0.35 1.48
C LYS A 464 9.55 1.66 1.91
N GLN A 465 8.70 2.25 1.06
CA GLN A 465 8.06 3.55 1.29
C GLN A 465 6.60 3.53 0.83
N ASP A 466 5.66 3.92 1.68
CA ASP A 466 4.27 4.04 1.28
C ASP A 466 4.10 5.22 0.32
N LEU A 467 3.18 5.14 -0.62
CA LEU A 467 2.81 6.25 -1.48
C LEU A 467 1.62 7.00 -0.87
N ILE A 468 1.69 8.32 -0.93
CA ILE A 468 0.62 9.23 -0.56
C ILE A 468 0.15 9.92 -1.83
N ILE A 469 -1.10 9.68 -2.21
CA ILE A 469 -1.77 10.38 -3.31
C ILE A 469 -2.51 11.57 -2.73
N SER A 470 -2.13 12.77 -3.14
CA SER A 470 -2.90 13.98 -2.88
C SER A 470 -3.75 14.31 -4.10
N ALA A 471 -5.07 14.29 -3.92
CA ALA A 471 -6.03 14.57 -4.97
C ALA A 471 -7.03 15.64 -4.49
N TYR A 472 -7.59 16.41 -5.41
CA TYR A 472 -8.59 17.41 -5.09
C TYR A 472 -9.84 17.27 -5.95
N LYS A 473 -10.97 17.64 -5.34
CA LYS A 473 -12.23 17.87 -6.06
C LYS A 473 -12.16 19.27 -6.65
N PRO A 474 -12.41 19.44 -7.96
CA PRO A 474 -12.47 20.77 -8.55
C PRO A 474 -13.47 21.70 -7.85
N ASN A 475 -13.25 23.01 -7.94
CA ASN A 475 -14.05 24.00 -7.23
C ASN A 475 -15.37 24.37 -7.92
N GLY A 476 -15.70 23.74 -9.05
CA GLY A 476 -16.93 23.99 -9.82
C GLY A 476 -16.83 25.19 -10.76
N GLY A 477 -16.00 26.18 -10.44
CA GLY A 477 -15.82 27.36 -11.29
C GLY A 477 -15.14 27.02 -12.62
N PHE A 478 -14.17 26.09 -12.61
CA PHE A 478 -13.51 25.62 -13.81
C PHE A 478 -14.45 24.76 -14.68
N GLU A 479 -15.22 23.83 -14.09
CA GLU A 479 -16.12 22.95 -14.84
C GLU A 479 -17.17 23.72 -15.66
N VAL A 480 -17.72 24.79 -15.09
CA VAL A 480 -18.71 25.62 -15.77
C VAL A 480 -18.09 26.37 -16.96
N ARG A 481 -16.89 26.95 -16.78
CA ARG A 481 -16.16 27.59 -17.89
C ARG A 481 -15.74 26.58 -18.94
N PHE A 482 -15.26 25.41 -18.50
CA PHE A 482 -14.88 24.30 -19.35
C PHE A 482 -16.03 23.87 -20.25
N LEU A 483 -17.26 23.74 -19.75
CA LEU A 483 -18.40 23.37 -20.60
C LEU A 483 -18.63 24.35 -21.76
N ASN A 484 -18.33 25.64 -21.56
CA ASN A 484 -18.46 26.67 -22.59
C ASN A 484 -17.24 26.74 -23.53
N GLU A 485 -16.07 26.35 -23.05
CA GLU A 485 -14.77 26.54 -23.73
C GLU A 485 -14.10 25.21 -24.15
N ALA A 486 -14.73 24.06 -23.89
CA ALA A 486 -14.13 22.73 -24.11
C ALA A 486 -13.82 22.42 -25.59
N THR A 487 -14.36 23.18 -26.52
CA THR A 487 -14.04 23.04 -27.96
C THR A 487 -13.13 24.16 -28.47
N THR A 488 -12.67 25.07 -27.60
CA THR A 488 -11.80 26.19 -27.96
C THR A 488 -10.37 25.95 -27.47
N GLU A 489 -9.42 26.75 -27.94
CA GLU A 489 -8.07 26.72 -27.38
C GLU A 489 -8.03 27.29 -25.95
N GLU A 490 -8.92 28.23 -25.61
CA GLU A 490 -8.92 28.88 -24.30
C GLU A 490 -9.24 27.88 -23.17
N GLY A 491 -10.15 26.93 -23.41
CA GLY A 491 -10.44 25.89 -22.43
C GLY A 491 -9.22 25.01 -22.10
N VAL A 492 -8.27 24.85 -23.04
CA VAL A 492 -7.03 24.10 -22.80
C VAL A 492 -6.12 24.89 -21.87
N TRP A 493 -6.00 26.20 -22.10
CA TRP A 493 -5.15 27.06 -21.29
C TRP A 493 -5.73 27.39 -19.92
N ASP A 494 -7.06 27.47 -19.78
CA ASP A 494 -7.71 27.59 -18.46
C ASP A 494 -7.48 26.32 -17.62
N PHE A 495 -7.52 25.13 -18.24
CA PHE A 495 -7.15 23.88 -17.56
C PHE A 495 -5.72 23.95 -17.02
N VAL A 496 -4.74 24.27 -17.88
CA VAL A 496 -3.32 24.33 -17.51
C VAL A 496 -3.11 25.36 -16.39
N ARG A 497 -3.70 26.54 -16.50
CA ARG A 497 -3.59 27.62 -15.51
C ARG A 497 -4.18 27.19 -14.16
N THR A 498 -5.36 26.58 -14.19
CA THR A 498 -6.03 26.05 -13.00
C THR A 498 -5.21 24.93 -12.37
N HIS A 499 -4.70 23.98 -13.16
CA HIS A 499 -3.89 22.87 -12.68
C HIS A 499 -2.58 23.36 -12.05
N LEU A 500 -1.84 24.26 -12.70
CA LEU A 500 -0.58 24.83 -12.19
C LEU A 500 -0.74 25.55 -10.84
N LYS A 501 -1.93 26.10 -10.55
CA LYS A 501 -2.28 26.74 -9.27
C LYS A 501 -2.34 25.73 -8.12
N TYR A 502 -2.74 24.49 -8.39
CA TYR A 502 -2.82 23.42 -7.38
C TYR A 502 -1.49 22.70 -7.17
N LEU A 503 -0.55 22.80 -8.12
CA LEU A 503 0.75 22.15 -8.02
C LEU A 503 1.72 22.90 -7.08
N PRO A 504 2.54 22.19 -6.30
CA PRO A 504 3.54 22.83 -5.45
C PRO A 504 4.53 23.65 -6.28
N VAL A 505 4.95 24.82 -5.78
CA VAL A 505 5.95 25.67 -6.45
C VAL A 505 7.36 25.10 -6.34
N THR A 506 7.70 24.50 -5.20
CA THR A 506 9.03 23.93 -4.94
C THR A 506 8.91 22.66 -4.13
N LYS A 507 9.78 21.68 -4.41
CA LYS A 507 9.96 20.48 -3.60
C LYS A 507 11.40 20.42 -3.08
N LYS A 508 11.58 20.10 -1.80
CA LYS A 508 12.89 20.03 -1.15
C LYS A 508 13.20 18.59 -0.74
N GLN A 509 14.46 18.18 -0.89
CA GLN A 509 15.00 16.96 -0.31
C GLN A 509 16.26 17.33 0.49
N GLY A 510 16.14 17.36 1.82
CA GLY A 510 17.17 17.95 2.67
C GLY A 510 17.29 19.46 2.45
N ARG A 511 18.50 19.94 2.11
CA ARG A 511 18.75 21.35 1.77
C ARG A 511 18.60 21.67 0.28
N GLU A 512 18.56 20.66 -0.58
CA GLU A 512 18.54 20.81 -2.04
C GLU A 512 17.11 20.89 -2.58
N LEU A 513 16.93 21.63 -3.68
CA LEU A 513 15.70 21.58 -4.47
C LEU A 513 15.73 20.38 -5.42
N VAL A 514 14.60 19.71 -5.52
CA VAL A 514 14.35 18.66 -6.50
C VAL A 514 13.26 19.10 -7.49
N PRO A 515 13.32 18.64 -8.76
CA PRO A 515 12.28 18.93 -9.74
C PRO A 515 10.89 18.52 -9.23
N VAL A 516 9.87 19.25 -9.68
CA VAL A 516 8.45 18.90 -9.50
C VAL A 516 7.98 18.25 -10.80
N PRO A 517 7.95 16.91 -10.92
CA PRO A 517 7.65 16.23 -12.18
C PRO A 517 6.29 16.65 -12.76
N GLU A 518 5.31 16.95 -11.91
CA GLU A 518 3.97 17.36 -12.32
C GLU A 518 3.95 18.70 -13.10
N ARG A 519 5.06 19.46 -13.09
CA ARG A 519 5.24 20.69 -13.89
C ARG A 519 5.99 20.45 -15.21
N ASP A 520 6.37 19.20 -15.52
CA ASP A 520 6.94 18.83 -16.83
C ASP A 520 5.88 19.04 -17.92
N PRO A 521 6.25 19.64 -19.07
CA PRO A 521 5.29 19.97 -20.13
C PRO A 521 4.54 18.75 -20.68
N ARG A 522 5.14 17.55 -20.67
CA ARG A 522 4.50 16.32 -21.15
C ARG A 522 3.49 15.79 -20.15
N ILE A 523 3.81 15.86 -18.85
CA ILE A 523 2.89 15.48 -17.79
C ILE A 523 1.70 16.43 -17.77
N LEU A 524 1.92 17.73 -17.95
CA LEU A 524 0.83 18.72 -18.09
C LEU A 524 -0.07 18.41 -19.29
N PHE A 525 0.52 18.07 -20.44
CA PHE A 525 -0.24 17.66 -21.63
C PHE A 525 -1.06 16.39 -21.38
N ASP A 526 -0.44 15.35 -20.81
CA ASP A 526 -1.11 14.08 -20.51
C ASP A 526 -2.29 14.26 -19.53
N GLN A 527 -2.14 15.10 -18.50
CA GLN A 527 -3.23 15.42 -17.56
C GLN A 527 -4.38 16.15 -18.25
N MET A 528 -4.06 17.07 -19.17
CA MET A 528 -5.06 17.79 -19.95
C MET A 528 -5.83 16.85 -20.88
N VAL A 529 -5.11 16.03 -21.67
CA VAL A 529 -5.74 15.04 -22.57
C VAL A 529 -6.64 14.09 -21.78
N ALA A 530 -6.17 13.57 -20.64
CA ALA A 530 -6.96 12.69 -19.79
C ALA A 530 -8.25 13.36 -19.29
N TYR A 531 -8.19 14.66 -18.93
CA TYR A 531 -9.37 15.42 -18.51
C TYR A 531 -10.39 15.57 -19.65
N TYR A 532 -9.94 15.96 -20.85
CA TYR A 532 -10.80 16.15 -22.03
C TYR A 532 -11.48 14.86 -22.49
N VAL A 533 -10.70 13.78 -22.61
CA VAL A 533 -11.18 12.44 -23.00
C VAL A 533 -12.27 11.98 -22.04
N ARG A 534 -12.05 12.13 -20.72
CA ARG A 534 -13.03 11.78 -19.69
C ARG A 534 -14.33 12.58 -19.82
N LYS A 535 -14.24 13.87 -20.17
CA LYS A 535 -15.42 14.72 -20.39
C LYS A 535 -16.07 14.48 -21.75
N GLY A 536 -15.49 13.65 -22.60
CA GLY A 536 -16.02 13.31 -23.91
C GLY A 536 -15.77 14.38 -24.98
N TYR A 537 -14.84 15.31 -24.74
CA TYR A 537 -14.50 16.36 -25.69
C TYR A 537 -13.23 16.01 -26.46
N PRO A 538 -13.15 16.36 -27.77
CA PRO A 538 -11.90 16.31 -28.49
C PRO A 538 -10.95 17.40 -27.95
N VAL A 539 -9.65 17.11 -27.94
CA VAL A 539 -8.63 18.11 -27.63
C VAL A 539 -8.46 19.00 -28.85
N SER A 540 -8.59 20.31 -28.66
CA SER A 540 -8.59 21.32 -29.73
C SER A 540 -7.21 21.61 -30.32
N ILE A 541 -6.13 21.18 -29.65
CA ILE A 541 -4.75 21.43 -30.07
C ILE A 541 -3.90 20.16 -30.08
N SER A 542 -2.94 20.12 -31.00
CA SER A 542 -1.92 19.07 -31.10
C SER A 542 -0.88 19.17 -29.97
N SER A 543 -0.10 18.11 -29.78
CA SER A 543 1.06 18.10 -28.87
C SER A 543 2.04 19.25 -29.20
N GLN A 544 2.31 19.46 -30.49
CA GLN A 544 3.18 20.53 -30.98
C GLN A 544 2.66 21.93 -30.62
N GLU A 545 1.39 22.21 -30.92
CA GLU A 545 0.75 23.49 -30.62
C GLU A 545 0.70 23.74 -29.11
N PHE A 546 0.46 22.69 -28.32
CA PHE A 546 0.52 22.76 -26.86
C PHE A 546 1.91 23.14 -26.37
N GLN A 547 2.98 22.49 -26.86
CA GLN A 547 4.36 22.84 -26.44
C GLN A 547 4.71 24.29 -26.78
N LEU A 548 4.38 24.73 -27.99
CA LEU A 548 4.60 26.11 -28.43
C LEU A 548 3.80 27.12 -27.61
N GLY A 549 2.52 26.84 -27.37
CA GLY A 549 1.64 27.71 -26.60
C GLY A 549 2.05 27.80 -25.12
N LEU A 550 2.62 26.73 -24.56
CA LEU A 550 3.11 26.68 -23.18
C LEU A 550 4.30 27.64 -23.00
N ILE A 551 5.25 27.63 -23.94
CA ILE A 551 6.42 28.55 -23.99
C ILE A 551 5.95 30.01 -24.05
N GLN A 552 4.91 30.29 -24.84
CA GLN A 552 4.40 31.66 -25.03
C GLN A 552 3.65 32.20 -23.80
N ARG A 553 2.98 31.33 -23.04
CA ARG A 553 2.02 31.74 -21.99
C ARG A 553 2.56 31.62 -20.58
N PHE A 554 3.49 30.71 -20.34
CA PHE A 554 3.97 30.38 -19.00
C PHE A 554 5.50 30.45 -18.92
N PRO A 555 6.07 31.11 -17.89
CA PRO A 555 7.51 31.11 -17.69
C PRO A 555 8.06 29.70 -17.43
N GLU A 556 9.09 29.34 -18.19
CA GLU A 556 9.86 28.12 -18.01
C GLU A 556 11.01 28.33 -17.01
N ARG A 557 11.22 27.37 -16.08
CA ARG A 557 12.42 27.26 -15.24
C ARG A 557 12.84 25.80 -15.11
N ASP A 558 14.10 25.51 -15.41
CA ASP A 558 14.69 24.17 -15.29
C ASP A 558 13.87 23.07 -15.99
N GLY A 559 13.25 23.38 -17.14
CA GLY A 559 12.38 22.45 -17.88
C GLY A 559 10.97 22.29 -17.32
N MET A 560 10.57 23.08 -16.32
CA MET A 560 9.24 23.10 -15.71
C MET A 560 8.51 24.42 -15.99
N TYR A 561 7.18 24.40 -15.97
CA TYR A 561 6.36 25.58 -16.24
C TYR A 561 5.64 26.10 -15.00
N PHE A 562 5.52 27.42 -14.91
CA PHE A 562 5.02 28.14 -13.74
C PHE A 562 4.00 29.20 -14.13
N LEU A 563 3.14 29.56 -13.18
CA LEU A 563 2.43 30.84 -13.24
C LEU A 563 3.42 31.97 -12.98
N PRO A 564 3.20 33.20 -13.47
CA PRO A 564 4.14 34.31 -13.29
C PRO A 564 4.54 34.58 -11.83
N ASP A 565 3.58 34.53 -10.92
CA ASP A 565 3.77 34.65 -9.47
C ASP A 565 4.54 33.46 -8.87
N HIS A 566 4.28 32.25 -9.37
CA HIS A 566 5.01 31.05 -8.98
C HIS A 566 6.47 31.05 -9.44
N ALA A 567 6.75 31.54 -10.66
CA ALA A 567 8.11 31.60 -11.20
C ALA A 567 9.01 32.49 -10.33
N ALA A 568 8.51 33.66 -9.95
CA ALA A 568 9.22 34.56 -9.05
C ALA A 568 9.50 33.89 -7.69
N ALA A 569 8.53 33.14 -7.15
CA ALA A 569 8.71 32.40 -5.90
C ALA A 569 9.70 31.22 -6.03
N TYR A 570 9.74 30.55 -7.18
CA TYR A 570 10.69 29.49 -7.48
C TYR A 570 12.12 30.02 -7.57
N ASP A 571 12.34 31.08 -8.36
CA ASP A 571 13.64 31.70 -8.57
C ASP A 571 14.25 32.16 -7.24
N ARG A 572 13.45 32.81 -6.39
CA ARG A 572 13.86 33.20 -5.02
C ARG A 572 14.34 32.00 -4.20
N LYS A 573 13.60 30.89 -4.22
CA LYS A 573 13.96 29.69 -3.45
C LYS A 573 15.17 28.96 -4.02
N LYS A 574 15.37 28.98 -5.34
CA LYS A 574 16.53 28.40 -6.02
C LYS A 574 17.82 29.12 -5.67
N MET A 575 17.79 30.45 -5.61
CA MET A 575 18.94 31.24 -5.15
C MET A 575 19.36 30.88 -3.71
N LEU A 576 18.42 30.52 -2.84
CA LEU A 576 18.66 30.21 -1.44
C LEU A 576 19.13 28.76 -1.18
N ALA A 577 18.76 27.80 -2.04
CA ALA A 577 18.93 26.36 -1.77
C ALA A 577 20.18 25.73 -2.42
N GLY A 578 20.91 26.47 -3.27
CA GLY A 578 21.93 25.88 -4.14
C GLY A 578 21.32 25.09 -5.30
N SER A 579 22.16 24.65 -6.24
CA SER A 579 21.76 24.05 -7.52
C SER A 579 20.70 22.94 -7.38
N VAL A 580 19.79 22.86 -8.37
CA VAL A 580 18.77 21.81 -8.44
C VAL A 580 19.46 20.48 -8.72
N LYS A 581 19.24 19.48 -7.88
CA LYS A 581 19.79 18.14 -8.10
C LYS A 581 19.06 17.49 -9.28
N LYS A 582 19.73 17.36 -10.41
CA LYS A 582 19.23 16.58 -11.55
C LYS A 582 19.23 15.10 -11.16
N GLN A 583 18.06 14.47 -11.03
CA GLN A 583 17.97 13.01 -10.95
C GLN A 583 18.33 12.43 -12.32
N ILE A 584 19.48 11.75 -12.43
CA ILE A 584 19.96 11.10 -13.67
C ILE A 584 19.65 9.58 -13.69
N GLU A 585 19.10 9.02 -12.61
CA GLU A 585 18.77 7.60 -12.55
C GLU A 585 17.33 7.32 -13.05
N MET A 586 17.14 7.37 -14.37
CA MET A 586 15.95 6.77 -14.99
C MET A 586 16.19 5.27 -15.25
N PHE A 587 15.23 4.43 -14.84
CA PHE A 587 15.16 3.03 -15.24
C PHE A 587 14.53 2.94 -16.63
N VAL A 588 15.24 2.35 -17.58
CA VAL A 588 14.74 2.11 -18.95
C VAL A 588 14.15 0.70 -19.00
N LYS A 589 12.83 0.60 -19.20
CA LYS A 589 12.08 -0.67 -19.20
C LYS A 589 11.23 -0.90 -20.45
N ASP A 590 10.94 0.17 -21.17
CA ASP A 590 10.03 0.24 -22.32
C ASP A 590 10.49 1.34 -23.30
N GLU A 591 9.85 1.42 -24.47
CA GLU A 591 10.17 2.42 -25.50
C GLU A 591 10.04 3.86 -24.96
N SER A 592 9.00 4.15 -24.19
CA SER A 592 8.73 5.50 -23.67
C SER A 592 9.84 5.97 -22.71
N SER A 593 10.22 5.12 -21.76
CA SER A 593 11.30 5.41 -20.80
C SER A 593 12.67 5.49 -21.46
N ALA A 594 12.89 4.73 -22.54
CA ALA A 594 14.09 4.82 -23.37
C ALA A 594 14.20 6.18 -24.06
N ILE A 595 13.11 6.66 -24.67
CA ILE A 595 13.07 7.98 -25.32
C ILE A 595 13.30 9.09 -24.29
N ASP A 596 12.73 8.97 -23.09
CA ASP A 596 12.89 9.96 -22.03
C ASP A 596 14.33 10.05 -21.53
N TRP A 597 14.97 8.89 -21.34
CA TRP A 597 16.38 8.81 -20.99
C TRP A 597 17.26 9.43 -22.09
N LEU A 598 17.02 9.09 -23.36
CA LEU A 598 17.73 9.67 -24.51
C LEU A 598 17.55 11.20 -24.55
N ARG A 599 16.33 11.70 -24.33
CA ARG A 599 16.05 13.15 -24.30
C ARG A 599 16.81 13.86 -23.20
N GLN A 600 16.87 13.29 -21.99
CA GLN A 600 17.61 13.90 -20.89
C GLN A 600 19.11 14.00 -21.20
N ILE A 601 19.69 12.96 -21.77
CA ILE A 601 21.12 12.95 -22.12
C ILE A 601 21.40 13.94 -23.25
N LEU A 602 20.62 13.86 -24.34
CA LEU A 602 20.87 14.63 -25.56
C LEU A 602 20.55 16.12 -25.43
N ARG A 603 19.70 16.51 -24.45
CA ARG A 603 19.37 17.91 -24.19
C ARG A 603 20.59 18.73 -23.77
N ASP A 604 21.40 18.19 -22.86
CA ASP A 604 22.59 18.87 -22.35
C ASP A 604 23.88 18.41 -23.05
N ASN A 605 23.87 17.19 -23.63
CA ASN A 605 25.02 16.58 -24.27
C ASN A 605 24.63 15.95 -25.63
N PRO A 606 24.68 16.70 -26.74
CA PRO A 606 24.55 16.13 -28.07
C PRO A 606 25.67 15.13 -28.36
N LEU A 607 25.32 13.86 -28.58
CA LEU A 607 26.26 12.73 -28.69
C LEU A 607 26.16 12.04 -30.05
N SER A 608 27.28 11.43 -30.49
CA SER A 608 27.28 10.56 -31.66
C SER A 608 26.66 9.20 -31.33
N PHE A 609 26.26 8.45 -32.37
CA PHE A 609 25.79 7.07 -32.18
C PHE A 609 26.83 6.19 -31.46
N GLN A 610 28.12 6.36 -31.79
CA GLN A 610 29.22 5.59 -31.20
C GLN A 610 29.38 5.85 -29.70
N ASP A 611 29.16 7.09 -29.26
CA ASP A 611 29.24 7.46 -27.83
C ASP A 611 28.00 7.02 -27.05
N LEU A 612 26.84 6.99 -27.71
CA LEU A 612 25.55 6.71 -27.08
C LEU A 612 25.26 5.21 -26.97
N ASN A 613 25.67 4.40 -27.95
CA ASN A 613 25.36 2.98 -28.01
C ASN A 613 25.86 2.18 -26.80
N PRO A 614 27.13 2.33 -26.33
CA PRO A 614 27.61 1.64 -25.13
C PRO A 614 26.84 2.03 -23.86
N GLN A 615 26.36 3.27 -23.77
CA GLN A 615 25.58 3.75 -22.64
C GLN A 615 24.15 3.18 -22.67
N PHE A 616 23.53 3.12 -23.84
CA PHE A 616 22.21 2.56 -24.05
C PHE A 616 22.17 1.06 -23.73
N MET A 617 23.17 0.30 -24.20
CA MET A 617 23.27 -1.14 -23.92
C MET A 617 23.41 -1.46 -22.43
N LYS A 618 24.06 -0.58 -21.64
CA LYS A 618 24.12 -0.72 -20.17
C LYS A 618 22.76 -0.51 -19.50
N LYS A 619 21.84 0.22 -20.13
CA LYS A 619 20.53 0.59 -19.56
C LYS A 619 19.40 -0.37 -19.95
N ILE A 620 19.52 -1.09 -21.07
CA ILE A 620 18.45 -1.96 -21.60
C ILE A 620 18.33 -3.34 -20.91
N SER A 621 19.13 -3.62 -19.89
CA SER A 621 19.17 -4.93 -19.20
C SER A 621 17.85 -5.35 -18.54
N SER A 622 16.88 -4.44 -18.40
CA SER A 622 15.58 -4.65 -17.75
C SER A 622 14.37 -4.45 -18.68
N TRP A 623 14.53 -4.68 -20.00
CA TRP A 623 13.44 -4.54 -20.98
C TRP A 623 12.28 -5.52 -20.73
N SER A 624 11.04 -5.06 -20.93
CA SER A 624 9.85 -5.88 -20.73
C SER A 624 9.79 -7.08 -21.69
N LYS A 625 9.46 -8.27 -21.17
CA LYS A 625 9.37 -9.52 -21.97
C LYS A 625 8.26 -9.50 -23.02
N ASN A 626 7.23 -8.69 -22.82
CA ASN A 626 6.08 -8.59 -23.72
C ASN A 626 6.24 -7.45 -24.73
N GLU A 627 7.32 -6.67 -24.63
CA GLU A 627 7.57 -5.52 -25.47
C GLU A 627 8.55 -5.85 -26.59
N LYS A 628 8.18 -5.50 -27.82
CA LYS A 628 9.04 -5.68 -28.99
C LYS A 628 10.32 -4.84 -28.80
N GLY A 629 11.48 -5.49 -28.92
CA GLY A 629 12.77 -4.80 -28.86
C GLY A 629 12.91 -3.81 -30.01
N ILE A 630 13.45 -2.63 -29.71
CA ILE A 630 13.69 -1.57 -30.71
C ILE A 630 15.17 -1.19 -30.66
N GLU A 631 15.77 -1.07 -31.84
CA GLU A 631 17.16 -0.66 -31.98
C GLU A 631 17.35 0.82 -31.66
N LEU A 632 18.51 1.18 -31.11
CA LEU A 632 18.86 2.57 -30.81
C LEU A 632 18.77 3.48 -32.04
N SER A 633 19.20 2.98 -33.21
CA SER A 633 19.08 3.66 -34.51
C SER A 633 17.64 4.07 -34.79
N THR A 634 16.71 3.14 -34.63
CA THR A 634 15.27 3.38 -34.83
C THR A 634 14.72 4.41 -33.83
N LEU A 635 15.13 4.34 -32.55
CA LEU A 635 14.70 5.33 -31.55
C LEU A 635 15.21 6.74 -31.88
N LEU A 636 16.47 6.83 -32.32
CA LEU A 636 17.11 8.08 -32.70
C LEU A 636 16.45 8.70 -33.93
N GLU A 637 16.31 7.93 -35.01
CA GLU A 637 15.69 8.38 -36.26
C GLU A 637 14.23 8.82 -36.07
N GLN A 638 13.47 8.16 -35.19
CA GLN A 638 12.05 8.47 -35.00
C GLN A 638 11.78 9.61 -34.02
N ASN A 639 12.75 10.02 -33.19
CA ASN A 639 12.50 10.96 -32.08
C ASN A 639 13.51 12.11 -31.98
N PHE A 640 14.63 12.05 -32.69
CA PHE A 640 15.75 12.98 -32.59
C PHE A 640 16.25 13.44 -33.96
N LEU A 641 17.07 14.49 -33.97
CA LEU A 641 17.70 14.99 -35.19
C LEU A 641 19.20 14.71 -35.14
N CYS A 642 19.77 14.30 -36.27
CA CYS A 642 21.21 14.15 -36.46
C CYS A 642 21.73 15.29 -37.33
N TYR A 643 22.83 15.93 -36.92
CA TYR A 643 23.46 16.95 -37.74
C TYR A 643 24.36 16.31 -38.81
N ASP A 644 24.01 16.52 -40.08
CA ASP A 644 24.65 15.90 -41.25
C ASP A 644 25.95 16.58 -41.69
N GLY A 645 26.36 17.64 -40.99
CA GLY A 645 27.54 18.44 -41.33
C GLY A 645 27.28 19.55 -42.34
N LYS A 646 26.03 19.72 -42.82
CA LYS A 646 25.65 20.74 -43.80
C LYS A 646 24.89 21.89 -43.14
N GLY A 647 25.16 23.11 -43.60
CA GLY A 647 24.50 24.31 -43.09
C GLY A 647 25.05 24.79 -41.73
N PRO A 648 24.36 25.71 -41.04
CA PRO A 648 24.79 26.18 -39.72
C PRO A 648 24.58 25.10 -38.65
N VAL A 649 25.54 24.99 -37.72
CA VAL A 649 25.47 24.06 -36.59
C VAL A 649 24.27 24.42 -35.69
N PRO A 650 23.41 23.45 -35.34
CA PRO A 650 22.27 23.66 -34.45
C PRO A 650 22.67 24.27 -33.10
N GLU A 651 21.83 25.13 -32.53
CA GLU A 651 22.10 25.85 -31.28
C GLU A 651 22.54 24.93 -30.13
N GLN A 652 21.86 23.79 -29.94
CA GLN A 652 22.22 22.84 -28.87
C GLN A 652 23.63 22.27 -29.04
N ILE A 653 24.02 21.94 -30.28
CA ILE A 653 25.36 21.43 -30.58
C ILE A 653 26.39 22.55 -30.43
N HIS A 654 26.07 23.75 -30.92
CA HIS A 654 26.94 24.92 -30.81
C HIS A 654 27.23 25.28 -29.34
N ALA A 655 26.19 25.45 -28.51
CA ALA A 655 26.32 25.77 -27.10
C ALA A 655 27.11 24.70 -26.33
N TYR A 656 26.88 23.42 -26.63
CA TYR A 656 27.62 22.30 -26.04
C TYR A 656 29.10 22.33 -26.42
N LEU A 657 29.41 22.52 -27.71
CA LEU A 657 30.79 22.55 -28.21
C LEU A 657 31.55 23.75 -27.65
N SER A 658 30.95 24.94 -27.66
CA SER A 658 31.58 26.16 -27.13
C SER A 658 31.80 26.11 -25.61
N SER A 659 30.94 25.42 -24.86
CA SER A 659 31.10 25.29 -23.40
C SER A 659 32.24 24.34 -23.02
N ASN A 660 32.38 23.23 -23.74
CA ASN A 660 33.27 22.13 -23.37
C ASN A 660 34.66 22.17 -24.04
N TRP A 661 34.80 22.83 -25.19
CA TRP A 661 36.07 22.94 -25.92
C TRP A 661 36.53 24.40 -26.02
N LYS A 662 37.72 24.71 -25.47
CA LYS A 662 38.26 26.08 -25.41
C LYS A 662 38.49 26.69 -26.79
N ASP A 663 38.92 25.86 -27.73
CA ASP A 663 39.16 26.15 -29.15
C ASP A 663 37.86 26.41 -29.94
N MET A 664 36.70 26.15 -29.36
CA MET A 664 35.39 26.26 -30.03
C MET A 664 34.52 27.40 -29.48
N ARG A 665 35.10 28.25 -28.63
CA ARG A 665 34.41 29.41 -28.05
C ARG A 665 34.33 30.55 -29.05
N ASN A 666 33.19 31.23 -29.08
CA ASN A 666 32.93 32.41 -29.92
C ASN A 666 33.08 32.19 -31.43
N LEU A 667 33.13 30.94 -31.90
CA LEU A 667 33.12 30.63 -33.33
C LEU A 667 31.70 30.81 -33.90
N PRO A 668 31.55 31.35 -35.13
CA PRO A 668 30.26 31.42 -35.79
C PRO A 668 29.72 30.01 -36.07
N LYS A 669 28.39 29.85 -36.13
CA LYS A 669 27.73 28.54 -36.33
C LYS A 669 28.10 27.87 -37.67
N ASP A 670 28.69 28.63 -38.57
CA ASP A 670 29.03 28.21 -39.93
C ASP A 670 30.48 27.72 -40.03
N ASP A 671 31.23 27.83 -38.92
CA ASP A 671 32.67 27.56 -38.88
C ASP A 671 32.98 26.10 -39.25
N PRO A 672 33.93 25.84 -40.18
CA PRO A 672 34.28 24.49 -40.62
C PRO A 672 34.70 23.55 -39.48
N VAL A 673 35.34 24.06 -38.43
CA VAL A 673 35.79 23.27 -37.26
C VAL A 673 34.58 22.82 -36.44
N LEU A 674 33.63 23.74 -36.20
CA LEU A 674 32.37 23.40 -35.52
C LEU A 674 31.52 22.43 -36.35
N ARG A 675 31.43 22.61 -37.66
CA ARG A 675 30.70 21.69 -38.56
C ARG A 675 31.27 20.28 -38.51
N THR A 676 32.60 20.16 -38.56
CA THR A 676 33.28 18.87 -38.54
C THR A 676 33.11 18.16 -37.20
N LYS A 677 33.25 18.88 -36.08
CA LYS A 677 33.13 18.33 -34.73
C LYS A 677 31.67 18.06 -34.32
N GLY A 678 30.73 18.83 -34.88
CA GLY A 678 29.30 18.70 -34.66
C GLY A 678 28.64 17.60 -35.50
N LYS A 679 29.28 17.17 -36.58
CA LYS A 679 28.76 16.14 -37.50
C LYS A 679 28.46 14.83 -36.75
N ASP A 680 27.39 14.16 -37.16
CA ASP A 680 26.92 12.87 -36.66
C ASP A 680 26.46 12.88 -35.19
N ARG A 681 26.30 14.08 -34.60
CA ARG A 681 25.74 14.26 -33.25
C ARG A 681 24.22 14.38 -33.31
N TRP A 682 23.58 13.61 -32.43
CA TRP A 682 22.15 13.63 -32.20
C TRP A 682 21.79 14.72 -31.18
N TYR A 683 20.66 15.38 -31.38
CA TYR A 683 20.16 16.44 -30.49
C TYR A 683 18.63 16.43 -30.44
N VAL A 684 18.07 17.10 -29.43
CA VAL A 684 16.62 17.14 -29.22
C VAL A 684 15.98 18.11 -30.23
N PRO A 685 14.94 17.70 -30.99
CA PRO A 685 14.32 18.59 -31.96
C PRO A 685 13.62 19.77 -31.28
N ASP A 686 13.73 20.94 -31.90
CA ASP A 686 12.95 22.12 -31.52
C ASP A 686 11.45 21.86 -31.78
N PRO A 687 10.50 22.51 -31.08
CA PRO A 687 9.06 22.21 -31.20
C PRO A 687 8.53 22.20 -32.65
N ASN A 688 9.08 23.07 -33.52
CA ASN A 688 8.71 23.11 -34.93
C ASN A 688 9.12 21.84 -35.71
N LYS A 689 10.33 21.34 -35.48
CA LYS A 689 10.85 20.13 -36.14
C LYS A 689 10.39 18.84 -35.45
N ALA A 690 10.02 18.92 -34.17
CA ALA A 690 9.49 17.80 -33.40
C ALA A 690 8.15 17.31 -33.96
N GLY A 691 7.29 18.21 -34.46
CA GLY A 691 6.00 17.84 -35.05
C GLY A 691 6.11 17.01 -36.33
N ASP A 692 7.10 17.29 -37.18
CA ASP A 692 7.31 16.53 -38.42
C ASP A 692 7.82 15.11 -38.13
N LEU A 693 8.74 14.97 -37.16
CA LEU A 693 9.17 13.67 -36.65
C LEU A 693 8.02 12.90 -36.01
N GLU A 694 7.18 13.57 -35.22
CA GLU A 694 6.02 12.95 -34.58
C GLU A 694 5.03 12.40 -35.61
N LYS A 695 4.75 13.13 -36.70
CA LYS A 695 3.89 12.66 -37.81
C LYS A 695 4.46 11.42 -38.51
N LEU A 696 5.78 11.39 -38.77
CA LEU A 696 6.45 10.24 -39.38
C LEU A 696 6.41 9.02 -38.46
N ARG A 697 6.67 9.23 -37.17
CA ARG A 697 6.58 8.19 -36.14
C ARG A 697 5.16 7.66 -36.01
N GLU A 698 4.16 8.54 -35.92
CA GLU A 698 2.74 8.16 -35.79
C GLU A 698 2.27 7.33 -36.99
N ARG A 699 2.66 7.68 -38.23
CA ARG A 699 2.37 6.85 -39.42
C ARG A 699 2.94 5.44 -39.31
N THR A 700 4.18 5.32 -38.83
CA THR A 700 4.85 4.02 -38.64
C THR A 700 4.15 3.19 -37.56
N LEU A 701 3.82 3.82 -36.43
CA LEU A 701 3.10 3.19 -35.32
C LEU A 701 1.71 2.72 -35.74
N LEU A 702 0.98 3.50 -36.54
CA LEU A 702 -0.35 3.14 -37.02
C LEU A 702 -0.32 1.99 -38.03
N ARG A 703 0.72 1.91 -38.88
CA ARG A 703 0.90 0.76 -39.77
C ARG A 703 1.12 -0.53 -38.97
N GLU A 704 1.95 -0.46 -37.93
CA GLU A 704 2.19 -1.60 -37.04
C GLU A 704 0.96 -1.96 -36.20
N PHE A 705 0.15 -0.98 -35.79
CA PHE A 705 -1.14 -1.23 -35.12
C PHE A 705 -2.12 -2.00 -36.02
N GLU A 706 -2.13 -1.70 -37.31
CA GLU A 706 -2.98 -2.37 -38.29
C GLU A 706 -2.64 -3.87 -38.40
N GLU A 707 -1.35 -4.22 -38.36
CA GLU A 707 -0.88 -5.62 -38.31
C GLU A 707 -1.44 -6.36 -37.08
N TYR A 708 -1.56 -5.68 -35.93
CA TYR A 708 -2.17 -6.26 -34.72
C TYR A 708 -3.69 -6.44 -34.85
N ARG A 709 -4.34 -5.54 -35.60
CA ARG A 709 -5.78 -5.63 -35.90
C ARG A 709 -6.09 -6.85 -36.75
N GLU A 710 -5.34 -7.03 -37.84
CA GLU A 710 -5.49 -8.13 -38.80
C GLU A 710 -4.98 -9.48 -38.27
N SER A 711 -4.15 -9.46 -37.22
CA SER A 711 -3.63 -10.69 -36.61
C SER A 711 -4.73 -11.64 -36.15
N LYS A 712 -4.65 -12.90 -36.60
CA LYS A 712 -5.54 -14.00 -36.20
C LYS A 712 -5.22 -14.56 -34.80
N GLN A 713 -4.20 -14.05 -34.13
CA GLN A 713 -3.82 -14.51 -32.80
C GLN A 713 -4.89 -14.14 -31.77
N LYS A 714 -5.30 -15.10 -30.93
CA LYS A 714 -6.21 -14.86 -29.81
C LYS A 714 -5.60 -13.96 -28.73
N ARG A 715 -4.28 -14.07 -28.50
CA ARG A 715 -3.50 -13.17 -27.64
C ARG A 715 -2.14 -12.84 -28.26
N LEU A 716 -1.78 -11.55 -28.25
CA LEU A 716 -0.48 -11.04 -28.69
C LEU A 716 0.57 -11.35 -27.62
N LYS A 717 1.63 -12.06 -27.99
CA LYS A 717 2.73 -12.42 -27.07
C LYS A 717 3.79 -11.33 -26.96
N VAL A 718 4.16 -10.73 -28.09
CA VAL A 718 5.15 -9.65 -28.19
C VAL A 718 4.58 -8.59 -29.12
N PHE A 719 4.52 -7.35 -28.67
CA PHE A 719 3.99 -6.23 -29.45
C PHE A 719 4.65 -4.92 -29.02
N ARG A 720 4.56 -3.90 -29.85
CA ARG A 720 5.05 -2.56 -29.57
C ARG A 720 3.96 -1.76 -28.85
N LEU A 721 4.19 -1.42 -27.59
CA LEU A 721 3.19 -0.78 -26.73
C LEU A 721 2.77 0.61 -27.26
N GLU A 722 3.73 1.38 -27.79
CA GLU A 722 3.47 2.69 -28.40
C GLU A 722 2.57 2.60 -29.64
N ALA A 723 2.65 1.52 -30.41
CA ALA A 723 1.78 1.31 -31.57
C ALA A 723 0.33 1.07 -31.13
N VAL A 724 0.12 0.30 -30.05
CA VAL A 724 -1.20 0.11 -29.45
C VAL A 724 -1.75 1.44 -28.91
N ARG A 725 -0.94 2.23 -28.20
CA ARG A 725 -1.35 3.56 -27.69
C ARG A 725 -1.77 4.50 -28.82
N ALA A 726 -0.99 4.57 -29.89
CA ALA A 726 -1.30 5.37 -31.08
C ALA A 726 -2.59 4.90 -31.77
N GLY A 727 -2.75 3.58 -31.92
CA GLY A 727 -3.97 2.99 -32.48
C GLY A 727 -5.22 3.26 -31.65
N PHE A 728 -5.13 3.15 -30.33
CA PHE A 728 -6.25 3.45 -29.42
C PHE A 728 -6.64 4.92 -29.48
N LYS A 729 -5.65 5.83 -29.47
CA LYS A 729 -5.86 7.27 -29.65
C LYS A 729 -6.59 7.57 -30.97
N LYS A 730 -6.13 7.00 -32.08
CA LYS A 730 -6.76 7.20 -33.40
C LYS A 730 -8.17 6.61 -33.45
N ALA A 731 -8.35 5.36 -33.01
CA ALA A 731 -9.66 4.72 -32.95
C ALA A 731 -10.65 5.53 -32.10
N TRP A 732 -10.19 6.14 -31.01
CA TRP A 732 -11.01 7.04 -30.20
C TRP A 732 -11.42 8.32 -30.95
N GLN A 733 -10.48 8.98 -31.62
CA GLN A 733 -10.74 10.17 -32.43
C GLN A 733 -11.74 9.88 -33.55
N GLU A 734 -11.65 8.70 -34.16
CA GLU A 734 -12.57 8.19 -35.20
C GLU A 734 -13.88 7.61 -34.62
N ARG A 735 -14.08 7.66 -33.30
CA ARG A 735 -15.23 7.10 -32.58
C ARG A 735 -15.44 5.59 -32.78
N ASN A 736 -14.39 4.87 -33.16
CA ASN A 736 -14.42 3.42 -33.34
C ASN A 736 -14.06 2.68 -32.05
N TYR A 737 -14.97 2.74 -31.07
CA TYR A 737 -14.79 2.16 -29.74
C TYR A 737 -14.66 0.62 -29.77
N GLN A 738 -15.27 -0.04 -30.77
CA GLN A 738 -15.23 -1.48 -30.91
C GLN A 738 -13.81 -2.00 -31.18
N ILE A 739 -13.03 -1.30 -32.02
CA ILE A 739 -11.62 -1.64 -32.28
C ILE A 739 -10.80 -1.63 -30.98
N ILE A 740 -11.03 -0.65 -30.10
CA ILE A 740 -10.33 -0.54 -28.81
C ILE A 740 -10.64 -1.78 -27.95
N ILE A 741 -11.92 -2.15 -27.84
CA ILE A 741 -12.38 -3.30 -27.05
C ILE A 741 -11.82 -4.61 -27.62
N ASP A 742 -11.83 -4.79 -28.93
CA ASP A 742 -11.39 -6.04 -29.57
C ASP A 742 -9.87 -6.24 -29.49
N ILE A 743 -9.09 -5.18 -29.68
CA ILE A 743 -7.64 -5.26 -29.51
C ILE A 743 -7.28 -5.42 -28.03
N ALA A 744 -7.98 -4.75 -27.11
CA ALA A 744 -7.75 -4.92 -25.67
C ALA A 744 -7.92 -6.38 -25.22
N LYS A 745 -8.88 -7.14 -25.79
CA LYS A 745 -9.05 -8.58 -25.53
C LYS A 745 -7.88 -9.44 -26.02
N LYS A 746 -7.15 -8.98 -27.04
CA LYS A 746 -5.94 -9.67 -27.55
C LYS A 746 -4.70 -9.34 -26.73
N ILE A 747 -4.71 -8.29 -25.91
CA ILE A 747 -3.59 -7.88 -25.07
C ILE A 747 -3.61 -8.67 -23.76
N PRO A 748 -2.47 -9.14 -23.24
CA PRO A 748 -2.42 -9.74 -21.91
C PRO A 748 -2.97 -8.78 -20.84
N ASP A 749 -3.89 -9.26 -20.01
CA ASP A 749 -4.62 -8.43 -19.03
C ASP A 749 -3.67 -7.66 -18.11
N ASN A 750 -2.56 -8.26 -17.71
CA ASN A 750 -1.55 -7.61 -16.89
C ASN A 750 -0.95 -6.37 -17.58
N ILE A 751 -0.68 -6.43 -18.88
CA ILE A 751 -0.12 -5.28 -19.63
C ILE A 751 -1.18 -4.19 -19.82
N LEU A 752 -2.42 -4.57 -20.16
CA LEU A 752 -3.52 -3.62 -20.27
C LEU A 752 -3.76 -2.87 -18.95
N GLN A 753 -3.65 -3.56 -17.82
CA GLN A 753 -3.84 -2.99 -16.48
C GLN A 753 -2.62 -2.20 -15.98
N GLU A 754 -1.41 -2.56 -16.41
CA GLU A 754 -0.15 -1.86 -16.08
C GLU A 754 0.09 -0.59 -16.90
N ASP A 755 -0.65 -0.39 -17.99
CA ASP A 755 -0.58 0.81 -18.82
C ASP A 755 -1.76 1.78 -18.55
N PRO A 756 -1.54 2.93 -17.90
CA PRO A 756 -2.61 3.88 -17.58
C PRO A 756 -3.34 4.43 -18.82
N LYS A 757 -2.64 4.61 -19.95
CA LYS A 757 -3.22 5.19 -21.18
C LYS A 757 -4.13 4.17 -21.85
N LEU A 758 -3.67 2.92 -21.99
CA LEU A 758 -4.49 1.86 -22.57
C LEU A 758 -5.72 1.56 -21.72
N LEU A 759 -5.55 1.48 -20.39
CA LEU A 759 -6.65 1.24 -19.46
C LEU A 759 -7.71 2.35 -19.54
N MET A 760 -7.27 3.62 -19.58
CA MET A 760 -8.14 4.78 -19.77
C MET A 760 -8.96 4.66 -21.05
N TRP A 761 -8.32 4.42 -22.20
CA TRP A 761 -9.01 4.29 -23.48
C TRP A 761 -10.00 3.13 -23.49
N TYR A 762 -9.60 1.97 -22.96
CA TYR A 762 -10.45 0.80 -22.86
C TYR A 762 -11.70 1.06 -22.01
N ASP A 763 -11.54 1.61 -20.80
CA ASP A 763 -12.66 1.89 -19.90
C ASP A 763 -13.66 2.89 -20.50
N GLN A 764 -13.15 3.92 -21.17
CA GLN A 764 -13.98 4.91 -21.85
C GLN A 764 -14.71 4.30 -23.05
N ALA A 765 -14.04 3.43 -23.81
CA ALA A 765 -14.65 2.73 -24.94
C ALA A 765 -15.77 1.78 -24.48
N VAL A 766 -15.56 1.03 -23.39
CA VAL A 766 -16.58 0.18 -22.77
C VAL A 766 -17.75 1.02 -22.26
N THR A 767 -17.49 2.15 -21.60
CA THR A 767 -18.54 3.03 -21.07
C THR A 767 -19.40 3.60 -22.20
N ARG A 768 -18.80 4.06 -23.29
CA ARG A 768 -19.51 4.61 -24.46
C ARG A 768 -20.27 3.56 -25.27
N LYS A 769 -19.80 2.31 -25.26
CA LYS A 769 -20.53 1.18 -25.86
C LYS A 769 -21.66 0.67 -24.96
N GLY A 770 -21.59 0.91 -23.66
CA GLY A 770 -22.51 0.45 -22.64
C GLY A 770 -23.68 1.39 -22.33
N GLU A 771 -23.93 2.43 -23.13
CA GLU A 771 -25.18 3.22 -23.06
C GLU A 771 -26.40 2.48 -23.68
N ASP A 772 -26.29 1.18 -24.00
CA ASP A 772 -27.40 0.32 -24.47
C ASP A 772 -27.53 -1.02 -23.68
N THR A 773 -27.38 -1.01 -22.34
CA THR A 773 -27.89 -2.09 -21.47
C THR A 773 -28.37 -1.60 -20.12
#